data_AF-A0A3S3NRX0-F1
#
_entry.id   AF-A0A3S3NRX0-F1
#
_cell.length_a   1.000
_cell.length_b   1.000
_cell.length_c   1.000
_cell.angle_alpha   90.00
_cell.angle_beta   90.00
_cell.angle_gamma   90.00
#
_symmetry.space_group_name_H-M   'P 1'
#
loop_
_entity.id
_entity.type
_entity.pdbx_description
1 polymer ?
#
loop_
_entity_poly.entity_id
_entity_poly.type
_entity_poly.pdbx_seq_one_letter_code
_entity_poly.pdbx_strand_id
1 'polypeptide(L)'
;MTFGRVIAGNNFLLKSFVRQVYEDEVDLSDGSSPRVTTDPLSTSASVEEESVDASSVDDPLPAAAQHSPFNVGLLSAAKEINRLEDELHKVSADREHWRQLAKQELESALSQLQRTNVELRNQFEDRLKQLEDEKNALEASLVELDQQHQQELEKIISVRNELSKTKSSLTGENESLSSALSKCEEEKNNLIEQLNRLRKELEEKESDAEVSTVNCSLEALRPADREEPEGAPITNRELNSVQSREVSSSVSSNELELKASIYKLELLVEEKEKAIKYLENKLRQTENENEKLSFQLNERNESIDKLRAEVASLRESLLKEQKTVEQQSALIQSLEISLSQAQSLKSETAAADIELNNSSLQTHETDTCLANYIDAESVNGESRLLNLQSENEKLSSEVERLRKHLIEIEDGYTQEILLAVEREKQASEELNIAKRTIDNLNQQLKNNEELEKLKEKVNQITIERDKALNEASMLDDKLHRASASISNLQLVIEQIQKENEGKLQLQKKKYNEILAIENSKLDELRRKLKWHEEKHLETMKALEAASRLTEKIDEKEATIKTLKSEIAEKRAQILKLNDEISELKNSYEGKIDKQIIKSLILGYFHTPQEKKHEVERLLARVLDFNQEEAQRAGLQIGRDKTKFGSGNWAWLSTQGTAQQQQQQQQQSLSKLFVEFLENESKPVNPKLAVQELAKGLTDVAKATSVTRRASSTSTHSSENQLFSDSSSIANLSAVQPLTQVPTTKSE
;
A
#
# COMPACT_ATOMS: atom_id res chain seq x y z
N MET A 1 -24.69 -43.38 19.88
CA MET A 1 -23.30 -42.99 19.55
C MET A 1 -22.75 -42.21 20.75
N THR A 2 -22.29 -42.81 21.85
CA THR A 2 -21.65 -44.13 22.10
C THR A 2 -20.39 -44.39 21.29
N PHE A 3 -19.24 -43.93 21.80
CA PHE A 3 -18.07 -44.76 22.15
C PHE A 3 -17.15 -43.97 23.10
N GLY A 4 -16.22 -44.64 23.80
CA GLY A 4 -15.15 -43.96 24.57
C GLY A 4 -15.38 -43.78 26.08
N ARG A 5 -15.59 -44.86 26.85
CA ARG A 5 -15.55 -44.82 28.34
C ARG A 5 -14.93 -46.08 28.95
N VAL A 6 -13.61 -46.21 28.84
CA VAL A 6 -12.77 -47.23 29.50
C VAL A 6 -11.46 -46.57 29.95
N ILE A 7 -10.71 -47.19 30.86
CA ILE A 7 -9.41 -46.71 31.41
C ILE A 7 -9.54 -45.49 32.33
N ALA A 8 -10.31 -45.65 33.42
CA ALA A 8 -10.26 -44.75 34.58
C ALA A 8 -10.55 -45.55 35.87
N GLY A 9 -9.55 -46.30 36.35
CA GLY A 9 -9.68 -47.10 37.58
C GLY A 9 -8.71 -48.27 37.66
N ASN A 10 -7.47 -48.01 38.10
CA ASN A 10 -6.54 -49.02 38.66
C ASN A 10 -5.30 -48.37 39.33
N ASN A 11 -5.47 -47.29 40.10
CA ASN A 11 -4.33 -46.59 40.73
C ASN A 11 -4.63 -45.96 42.10
N PHE A 12 -5.67 -46.43 42.81
CA PHE A 12 -6.16 -45.84 44.07
C PHE A 12 -5.94 -46.73 45.32
N LEU A 13 -5.14 -47.81 45.22
CA LEU A 13 -5.03 -48.85 46.27
C LEU A 13 -3.59 -49.24 46.68
N LEU A 14 -2.57 -48.44 46.31
CA LEU A 14 -1.15 -48.76 46.62
C LEU A 14 -0.31 -47.62 47.24
N LYS A 15 -0.93 -46.53 47.72
CA LYS A 15 -0.21 -45.34 48.23
C LYS A 15 -0.53 -44.90 49.68
N SER A 16 -1.11 -45.79 50.49
CA SER A 16 -1.70 -45.42 51.79
C SER A 16 -1.26 -46.28 52.99
N PHE A 17 -0.03 -46.83 53.01
CA PHE A 17 0.39 -47.70 54.12
C PHE A 17 1.87 -47.66 54.57
N VAL A 18 2.77 -46.87 53.97
CA VAL A 18 4.19 -46.80 54.40
C VAL A 18 4.76 -45.38 54.40
N ARG A 19 4.41 -44.60 55.43
CA ARG A 19 5.31 -43.71 56.20
C ARG A 19 4.53 -42.85 57.20
N GLN A 20 4.43 -43.35 58.43
CA GLN A 20 4.16 -42.57 59.63
C GLN A 20 4.78 -43.33 60.81
N VAL A 21 5.15 -42.62 61.89
CA VAL A 21 5.97 -43.12 63.01
C VAL A 21 7.42 -43.43 62.62
N TYR A 22 8.28 -42.40 62.64
CA TYR A 22 9.19 -42.22 63.78
C TYR A 22 9.77 -40.81 63.74
N GLU A 23 9.37 -39.99 64.71
CA GLU A 23 10.11 -38.82 65.20
C GLU A 23 10.67 -39.23 66.57
N ASP A 24 11.85 -38.72 66.92
CA ASP A 24 12.26 -38.46 68.30
C ASP A 24 13.40 -37.42 68.25
N GLU A 25 13.42 -36.50 69.21
CA GLU A 25 14.31 -35.33 69.23
C GLU A 25 15.62 -35.62 70.00
N VAL A 26 16.64 -34.74 69.85
CA VAL A 26 17.29 -33.96 70.94
C VAL A 26 18.38 -33.05 70.31
N ASP A 27 17.94 -31.84 69.94
CA ASP A 27 18.38 -30.51 70.42
C ASP A 27 19.87 -30.08 70.65
N LEU A 28 20.04 -28.75 70.51
CA LEU A 28 21.06 -27.82 71.06
C LEU A 28 22.52 -27.72 70.53
N SER A 29 22.76 -26.63 69.76
CA SER A 29 23.90 -25.66 69.85
C SER A 29 25.35 -26.15 69.64
N ASP A 30 26.32 -25.37 69.12
CA ASP A 30 26.54 -23.92 69.09
C ASP A 30 27.55 -23.54 67.96
N GLY A 31 27.84 -22.25 67.77
CA GLY A 31 29.23 -21.82 67.55
C GLY A 31 29.76 -21.63 66.12
N SER A 32 29.69 -20.38 65.64
CA SER A 32 30.76 -19.64 64.93
C SER A 32 31.43 -20.18 63.66
N SER A 33 31.49 -19.32 62.63
CA SER A 33 32.36 -19.49 61.44
C SER A 33 33.86 -19.47 61.78
N PRO A 34 34.69 -20.19 61.01
CA PRO A 34 36.07 -19.80 60.77
C PRO A 34 36.35 -19.44 59.30
N ARG A 35 37.30 -18.53 59.12
CA ARG A 35 37.98 -18.23 57.83
C ARG A 35 38.60 -19.50 57.25
N VAL A 36 38.62 -19.60 55.91
CA VAL A 36 39.61 -20.42 55.22
C VAL A 36 40.95 -19.68 55.26
N THR A 37 41.93 -20.23 55.98
CA THR A 37 43.35 -19.90 55.84
C THR A 37 44.03 -20.94 54.96
N THR A 38 44.92 -20.50 54.07
CA THR A 38 45.79 -21.39 53.29
C THR A 38 46.88 -21.98 54.17
N ASP A 39 47.07 -23.30 54.12
CA ASP A 39 48.38 -23.95 54.00
C ASP A 39 48.21 -25.48 53.81
N PRO A 40 48.96 -26.13 52.89
CA PRO A 40 49.06 -27.58 52.80
C PRO A 40 50.27 -28.12 53.58
N LEU A 41 50.15 -29.34 54.11
CA LEU A 41 51.25 -30.08 54.73
C LEU A 41 51.20 -31.56 54.32
N SER A 42 52.28 -32.29 54.60
CA SER A 42 52.54 -33.70 54.26
C SER A 42 52.91 -33.99 52.80
N THR A 43 53.91 -34.81 52.46
CA THR A 43 55.04 -35.37 53.24
C THR A 43 56.16 -35.76 52.27
N SER A 44 57.42 -35.53 52.62
CA SER A 44 58.58 -36.24 52.05
C SER A 44 59.55 -36.59 53.17
N ALA A 45 59.97 -37.86 53.23
CA ALA A 45 60.82 -38.40 54.28
C ALA A 45 62.30 -38.48 53.83
N SER A 46 63.20 -38.56 54.80
CA SER A 46 64.65 -38.56 54.60
C SER A 46 65.17 -39.79 53.84
N VAL A 47 66.19 -39.56 53.03
CA VAL A 47 67.31 -40.49 52.83
C VAL A 47 68.59 -39.66 52.99
N GLU A 48 69.57 -40.20 53.71
CA GLU A 48 70.84 -39.54 54.02
C GLU A 48 71.92 -39.98 53.01
N GLU A 49 72.65 -39.04 52.40
CA GLU A 49 73.86 -39.35 51.63
C GLU A 49 75.10 -39.19 52.51
N GLU A 50 75.61 -40.31 53.03
CA GLU A 50 76.86 -40.38 53.77
C GLU A 50 78.05 -40.50 52.80
N SER A 51 78.99 -39.54 52.84
CA SER A 51 80.08 -39.42 51.87
C SER A 51 81.46 -39.64 52.51
N VAL A 52 81.93 -40.90 52.51
CA VAL A 52 83.24 -41.30 53.05
C VAL A 52 83.94 -42.35 52.19
N ASP A 53 85.00 -41.95 51.48
CA ASP A 53 86.33 -42.59 51.45
C ASP A 53 87.26 -41.69 50.61
N ALA A 54 88.44 -41.23 51.05
CA ALA A 54 89.62 -41.88 51.64
C ALA A 54 90.58 -42.48 50.59
N SER A 55 91.79 -41.91 50.48
CA SER A 55 92.94 -42.52 49.80
C SER A 55 94.26 -41.86 50.23
N SER A 56 95.38 -42.58 50.03
CA SER A 56 96.75 -42.29 50.55
C SER A 56 96.87 -42.46 52.08
N VAL A 57 97.94 -43.05 52.64
CA VAL A 57 99.26 -43.49 52.13
C VAL A 57 99.62 -44.85 52.77
N ASP A 58 100.33 -45.76 52.07
CA ASP A 58 101.51 -46.50 52.60
C ASP A 58 102.16 -47.48 51.59
N ASP A 59 103.35 -47.99 51.94
CA ASP A 59 104.40 -48.54 51.07
C ASP A 59 104.26 -50.04 50.63
N PRO A 60 105.06 -50.52 49.66
CA PRO A 60 104.86 -51.82 48.99
C PRO A 60 105.81 -52.98 49.40
N LEU A 61 105.49 -54.17 48.85
CA LEU A 61 106.29 -55.43 48.71
C LEU A 61 106.26 -56.45 49.87
N PRO A 62 106.48 -57.77 49.63
CA PRO A 62 106.63 -58.48 48.33
C PRO A 62 105.77 -59.75 48.12
N ALA A 63 105.50 -60.04 46.84
CA ALA A 63 105.44 -61.36 46.17
C ALA A 63 104.51 -62.50 46.66
N ALA A 64 103.56 -62.90 45.78
CA ALA A 64 103.42 -64.29 45.31
C ALA A 64 102.66 -64.36 43.96
N ALA A 65 102.75 -65.50 43.25
CA ALA A 65 102.04 -65.82 42.02
C ALA A 65 100.50 -65.92 42.25
N GLN A 66 99.59 -65.90 41.26
CA GLN A 66 99.63 -66.59 39.95
C GLN A 66 98.83 -65.84 38.86
N HIS A 67 99.20 -66.05 37.59
CA HIS A 67 98.40 -65.60 36.44
C HIS A 67 97.17 -66.50 36.22
N SER A 68 95.98 -65.89 36.15
CA SER A 68 94.74 -66.55 35.69
C SER A 68 94.08 -65.71 34.59
N PRO A 69 93.62 -66.30 33.47
CA PRO A 69 92.94 -65.57 32.39
C PRO A 69 91.67 -64.83 32.83
N PHE A 70 91.04 -65.28 33.93
CA PHE A 70 89.77 -64.79 34.43
C PHE A 70 89.77 -63.27 34.74
N ASN A 71 90.92 -62.74 35.17
CA ASN A 71 91.02 -61.36 35.67
C ASN A 71 90.96 -60.30 34.54
N VAL A 72 91.32 -60.66 33.31
CA VAL A 72 91.26 -59.74 32.16
C VAL A 72 89.82 -59.57 31.66
N GLY A 73 89.02 -60.64 31.69
CA GLY A 73 87.59 -60.59 31.38
C GLY A 73 86.82 -59.70 32.35
N LEU A 74 87.10 -59.83 33.66
CA LEU A 74 86.54 -58.97 34.71
C LEU A 74 86.86 -57.48 34.49
N LEU A 75 88.12 -57.13 34.18
CA LEU A 75 88.49 -55.73 33.90
C LEU A 75 87.83 -55.17 32.63
N SER A 76 87.55 -56.01 31.63
CA SER A 76 86.83 -55.59 30.43
C SER A 76 85.34 -55.42 30.67
N ALA A 77 84.73 -56.32 31.44
CA ALA A 77 83.32 -56.24 31.82
C ALA A 77 83.04 -55.01 32.70
N ALA A 78 83.90 -54.72 33.68
CA ALA A 78 83.79 -53.53 34.52
C ALA A 78 83.81 -52.24 33.69
N LYS A 79 84.69 -52.13 32.68
CA LYS A 79 84.73 -50.95 31.79
C LYS A 79 83.46 -50.78 30.96
N GLU A 80 82.86 -51.88 30.49
CA GLU A 80 81.62 -51.81 29.73
C GLU A 80 80.41 -51.51 30.64
N ILE A 81 80.41 -51.99 31.89
CA ILE A 81 79.41 -51.64 32.92
C ILE A 81 79.45 -50.13 33.19
N ASN A 82 80.61 -49.57 33.58
CA ASN A 82 80.78 -48.14 33.80
C ASN A 82 80.34 -47.31 32.58
N ARG A 83 80.64 -47.77 31.36
CA ARG A 83 80.18 -47.10 30.13
C ARG A 83 78.66 -47.13 29.97
N LEU A 84 78.02 -48.26 30.25
CA LEU A 84 76.56 -48.39 30.19
C LEU A 84 75.88 -47.59 31.30
N GLU A 85 76.53 -47.43 32.45
CA GLU A 85 76.09 -46.53 33.52
C GLU A 85 76.19 -45.05 33.11
N ASP A 86 77.29 -44.61 32.48
CA ASP A 86 77.43 -43.27 31.88
C ASP A 86 76.35 -43.01 30.81
N GLU A 87 76.12 -43.98 29.90
CA GLU A 87 75.08 -43.87 28.86
C GLU A 87 73.66 -43.87 29.47
N LEU A 88 73.41 -44.64 30.54
CA LEU A 88 72.14 -44.65 31.28
C LEU A 88 71.91 -43.34 32.04
N HIS A 89 72.93 -42.78 32.70
CA HIS A 89 72.87 -41.47 33.34
C HIS A 89 72.62 -40.34 32.34
N LYS A 90 73.23 -40.43 31.15
CA LYS A 90 72.95 -39.46 30.08
C LYS A 90 71.51 -39.57 29.57
N VAL A 91 71.02 -40.79 29.33
CA VAL A 91 69.62 -41.01 28.90
C VAL A 91 68.61 -40.61 29.99
N SER A 92 68.93 -40.76 31.28
CA SER A 92 68.08 -40.28 32.37
C SER A 92 68.08 -38.75 32.45
N ALA A 93 69.23 -38.09 32.33
CA ALA A 93 69.33 -36.63 32.27
C ALA A 93 68.59 -36.03 31.06
N ASP A 94 68.76 -36.61 29.86
CA ASP A 94 68.02 -36.21 28.65
C ASP A 94 66.51 -36.39 28.86
N ARG A 95 66.07 -37.51 29.47
CA ARG A 95 64.66 -37.76 29.79
C ARG A 95 64.09 -36.75 30.80
N GLU A 96 64.86 -36.37 31.81
CA GLU A 96 64.47 -35.36 32.80
C GLU A 96 64.37 -33.96 32.15
N HIS A 97 65.30 -33.62 31.25
CA HIS A 97 65.26 -32.40 30.45
C HIS A 97 64.02 -32.34 29.56
N TRP A 98 63.73 -33.40 28.79
CA TRP A 98 62.51 -33.45 27.96
C TRP A 98 61.22 -33.39 28.78
N ARG A 99 61.19 -33.97 29.98
CA ARG A 99 60.07 -33.83 30.94
C ARG A 99 59.89 -32.39 31.42
N GLN A 100 60.99 -31.71 31.77
CA GLN A 100 60.95 -30.31 32.22
C GLN A 100 60.51 -29.38 31.09
N LEU A 101 61.01 -29.58 29.87
CA LEU A 101 60.60 -28.81 28.70
C LEU A 101 59.12 -28.99 28.38
N ALA A 102 58.63 -30.24 28.31
CA ALA A 102 57.21 -30.52 28.06
C ALA A 102 56.29 -29.96 29.16
N LYS A 103 56.75 -29.97 30.42
CA LYS A 103 56.03 -29.32 31.53
C LYS A 103 55.99 -27.80 31.36
N GLN A 104 57.10 -27.17 30.99
CA GLN A 104 57.19 -25.72 30.78
C GLN A 104 56.34 -25.26 29.59
N GLU A 105 56.31 -26.03 28.50
CA GLU A 105 55.43 -25.79 27.36
C GLU A 105 53.95 -25.87 27.78
N LEU A 106 53.57 -26.91 28.53
CA LEU A 106 52.22 -27.09 29.06
C LEU A 106 51.81 -25.94 30.00
N GLU A 107 52.67 -25.52 30.93
CA GLU A 107 52.43 -24.39 31.82
C GLU A 107 52.30 -23.06 31.04
N SER A 108 53.07 -22.88 29.96
CA SER A 108 52.95 -21.72 29.08
C SER A 108 51.63 -21.71 28.30
N ALA A 109 51.21 -22.86 27.77
CA ALA A 109 49.97 -23.02 27.02
C ALA A 109 48.75 -22.82 27.93
N LEU A 110 48.78 -23.38 29.13
CA LEU A 110 47.74 -23.21 30.14
C LEU A 110 47.64 -21.75 30.60
N SER A 111 48.78 -21.07 30.77
CA SER A 111 48.84 -19.61 31.05
C SER A 111 48.26 -18.75 29.92
N GLN A 112 48.48 -19.13 28.65
CA GLN A 112 47.85 -18.46 27.50
C GLN A 112 46.33 -18.69 27.48
N LEU A 113 45.89 -19.94 27.69
CA LEU A 113 44.47 -20.32 27.72
C LEU A 113 43.70 -19.65 28.87
N GLN A 114 44.36 -19.41 30.01
CA GLN A 114 43.80 -18.62 31.11
C GLN A 114 43.63 -17.14 30.72
N ARG A 115 44.64 -16.53 30.07
CA ARG A 115 44.56 -15.13 29.61
C ARG A 115 43.43 -14.94 28.60
N THR A 116 43.35 -15.78 27.57
CA THR A 116 42.28 -15.68 26.55
C THR A 116 40.89 -15.93 27.14
N ASN A 117 40.75 -16.79 28.16
CA ASN A 117 39.49 -16.95 28.89
C ASN A 117 39.07 -15.69 29.67
N VAL A 118 40.02 -15.01 30.33
CA VAL A 118 39.73 -13.74 31.03
C VAL A 118 39.38 -12.65 30.02
N GLU A 119 40.12 -12.56 28.91
CA GLU A 119 39.92 -11.56 27.86
C GLU A 119 38.56 -11.74 27.15
N LEU A 120 38.16 -12.99 26.86
CA LEU A 120 36.82 -13.32 26.37
C LEU A 120 35.72 -13.01 27.39
N ARG A 121 35.93 -13.34 28.68
CA ARG A 121 34.95 -13.00 29.74
C ARG A 121 34.71 -11.49 29.83
N ASN A 122 35.77 -10.70 29.78
CA ASN A 122 35.67 -9.24 29.80
C ASN A 122 34.88 -8.73 28.57
N GLN A 123 35.18 -9.26 27.37
CA GLN A 123 34.44 -8.91 26.14
C GLN A 123 32.95 -9.27 26.23
N PHE A 124 32.60 -10.42 26.81
CA PHE A 124 31.20 -10.78 27.05
C PHE A 124 30.54 -9.88 28.10
N GLU A 125 31.23 -9.53 29.19
CA GLU A 125 30.68 -8.67 30.24
C GLU A 125 30.48 -7.23 29.76
N ASP A 126 31.39 -6.69 28.95
CA ASP A 126 31.26 -5.37 28.34
C ASP A 126 30.18 -5.35 27.25
N ARG A 127 30.03 -6.42 26.45
CA ARG A 127 28.90 -6.53 25.51
C ARG A 127 27.56 -6.71 26.21
N LEU A 128 27.52 -7.38 27.38
CA LEU A 128 26.31 -7.44 28.22
C LEU A 128 25.93 -6.07 28.76
N LYS A 129 26.88 -5.30 29.31
CA LYS A 129 26.65 -3.90 29.74
C LYS A 129 26.14 -3.04 28.59
N GLN A 130 26.77 -3.11 27.41
CA GLN A 130 26.31 -2.37 26.24
C GLN A 130 24.88 -2.75 25.81
N LEU A 131 24.52 -4.05 25.85
CA LEU A 131 23.16 -4.50 25.55
C LEU A 131 22.14 -4.06 26.63
N GLU A 132 22.56 -3.96 27.88
CA GLU A 132 21.72 -3.45 28.98
C GLU A 132 21.52 -1.93 28.87
N ASP A 133 22.56 -1.17 28.51
CA ASP A 133 22.45 0.27 28.20
C ASP A 133 21.59 0.53 26.93
N GLU A 134 21.79 -0.24 25.85
CA GLU A 134 20.96 -0.21 24.65
C GLU A 134 19.48 -0.51 24.98
N LYS A 135 19.22 -1.52 25.82
CA LYS A 135 17.88 -1.85 26.34
C LYS A 135 17.29 -0.69 27.15
N ASN A 136 18.03 -0.14 28.11
CA ASN A 136 17.56 0.91 29.00
C ASN A 136 17.24 2.20 28.23
N ALA A 137 18.03 2.53 27.20
CA ALA A 137 17.76 3.64 26.28
C ALA A 137 16.49 3.41 25.43
N LEU A 138 16.25 2.17 24.96
CA LEU A 138 15.03 1.81 24.24
C LEU A 138 13.78 1.84 25.15
N GLU A 139 13.88 1.37 26.40
CA GLU A 139 12.79 1.45 27.38
C GLU A 139 12.46 2.92 27.71
N ALA A 140 13.47 3.78 27.88
CA ALA A 140 13.25 5.23 28.05
C ALA A 140 12.57 5.88 26.84
N SER A 141 13.02 5.55 25.61
CA SER A 141 12.42 6.06 24.37
C SER A 141 10.99 5.58 24.15
N LEU A 142 10.65 4.36 24.58
CA LEU A 142 9.29 3.82 24.55
C LEU A 142 8.37 4.60 25.49
N VAL A 143 8.82 4.87 26.72
CA VAL A 143 8.07 5.65 27.72
C VAL A 143 7.85 7.10 27.25
N GLU A 144 8.84 7.72 26.61
CA GLU A 144 8.65 9.06 26.02
C GLU A 144 7.62 9.04 24.88
N LEU A 145 7.67 8.05 24.00
CA LEU A 145 6.72 7.91 22.90
C LEU A 145 5.28 7.66 23.39
N ASP A 146 5.09 6.83 24.41
CA ASP A 146 3.77 6.63 25.04
C ASP A 146 3.28 7.90 25.75
N GLN A 147 4.17 8.68 26.38
CA GLN A 147 3.81 9.98 26.93
C GLN A 147 3.38 10.99 25.84
N GLN A 148 4.04 10.99 24.69
CA GLN A 148 3.65 11.80 23.53
C GLN A 148 2.30 11.36 22.97
N HIS A 149 2.06 10.04 22.82
CA HIS A 149 0.76 9.50 22.40
C HIS A 149 -0.37 9.89 23.37
N GLN A 150 -0.13 9.82 24.69
CA GLN A 150 -1.10 10.20 25.70
C GLN A 150 -1.48 11.69 25.61
N GLN A 151 -0.50 12.58 25.36
CA GLN A 151 -0.75 14.01 25.15
C GLN A 151 -1.55 14.28 23.87
N GLU A 152 -1.28 13.58 22.76
CA GLU A 152 -2.08 13.71 21.54
C GLU A 152 -3.51 13.18 21.71
N LEU A 153 -3.70 12.10 22.48
CA LEU A 153 -5.03 11.60 22.84
C LEU A 153 -5.81 12.64 23.66
N GLU A 154 -5.18 13.32 24.62
CA GLU A 154 -5.81 14.41 25.38
C GLU A 154 -6.19 15.61 24.51
N LYS A 155 -5.34 16.00 23.54
CA LYS A 155 -5.65 17.05 22.54
C LYS A 155 -6.81 16.64 21.63
N ILE A 156 -6.87 15.37 21.20
CA ILE A 156 -7.99 14.84 20.41
C ILE A 156 -9.28 14.85 21.24
N ILE A 157 -9.21 14.55 22.53
CA ILE A 157 -10.37 14.59 23.45
C ILE A 157 -10.85 16.03 23.67
N SER A 158 -9.97 17.01 23.88
CA SER A 158 -10.38 18.41 24.05
C SER A 158 -11.04 18.97 22.78
N VAL A 159 -10.43 18.79 21.60
CA VAL A 159 -11.01 19.19 20.31
C VAL A 159 -12.33 18.48 20.04
N ARG A 160 -12.47 17.21 20.41
CA ARG A 160 -13.75 16.47 20.30
C ARG A 160 -14.84 17.04 21.21
N ASN A 161 -14.49 17.54 22.39
CA ASN A 161 -15.43 18.17 23.33
C ASN A 161 -15.82 19.59 22.88
N GLU A 162 -14.91 20.35 22.28
CA GLU A 162 -15.23 21.63 21.64
C GLU A 162 -16.13 21.44 20.41
N LEU A 163 -15.86 20.41 19.60
CA LEU A 163 -16.70 20.06 18.45
C LEU A 163 -18.08 19.54 18.87
N SER A 164 -18.21 18.84 19.99
CA SER A 164 -19.53 18.42 20.51
C SER A 164 -20.31 19.62 21.05
N LYS A 165 -19.65 20.56 21.73
CA LYS A 165 -20.25 21.79 22.25
C LYS A 165 -20.72 22.73 21.13
N THR A 166 -19.90 22.98 20.12
CA THR A 166 -20.30 23.77 18.94
C THR A 166 -21.42 23.10 18.17
N LYS A 167 -21.38 21.77 17.99
CA LYS A 167 -22.50 21.00 17.42
C LYS A 167 -23.80 21.19 18.23
N SER A 168 -23.75 21.16 19.57
CA SER A 168 -24.95 21.37 20.40
C SER A 168 -25.51 22.79 20.33
N SER A 169 -24.67 23.81 20.15
CA SER A 169 -25.12 25.19 19.88
C SER A 169 -25.85 25.25 18.54
N LEU A 170 -25.21 24.74 17.48
CA LEU A 170 -25.77 24.72 16.12
C LEU A 170 -27.07 23.89 16.03
N THR A 171 -27.25 22.82 16.80
CA THR A 171 -28.56 22.12 16.84
C THR A 171 -29.63 22.98 17.54
N GLY A 172 -29.32 23.62 18.66
CA GLY A 172 -30.26 24.53 19.34
C GLY A 172 -30.62 25.77 18.50
N GLU A 173 -29.66 26.30 17.76
CA GLU A 173 -29.88 27.40 16.80
C GLU A 173 -30.78 26.95 15.63
N ASN A 174 -30.56 25.75 15.07
CA ASN A 174 -31.44 25.20 14.04
C ASN A 174 -32.85 24.87 14.56
N GLU A 175 -32.99 24.36 15.78
CA GLU A 175 -34.29 24.14 16.43
C GLU A 175 -35.03 25.46 16.66
N SER A 176 -34.32 26.49 17.12
CA SER A 176 -34.84 27.85 17.29
C SER A 176 -35.32 28.44 15.96
N LEU A 177 -34.48 28.41 14.92
CA LEU A 177 -34.81 28.88 13.57
C LEU A 177 -35.99 28.10 12.96
N SER A 178 -36.04 26.78 13.14
CA SER A 178 -37.17 25.95 12.72
C SER A 178 -38.48 26.37 13.41
N SER A 179 -38.42 26.64 14.73
CA SER A 179 -39.58 27.13 15.48
C SER A 179 -40.03 28.54 15.05
N ALA A 180 -39.11 29.40 14.64
CA ALA A 180 -39.41 30.73 14.11
C ALA A 180 -40.02 30.64 12.70
N LEU A 181 -39.50 29.76 11.84
CA LEU A 181 -40.03 29.53 10.50
C LEU A 181 -41.45 28.95 10.55
N SER A 182 -41.73 28.00 11.46
CA SER A 182 -43.10 27.50 11.71
C SER A 182 -44.06 28.62 12.09
N LYS A 183 -43.66 29.55 12.98
CA LYS A 183 -44.49 30.69 13.38
C LYS A 183 -44.76 31.64 12.22
N CYS A 184 -43.74 31.99 11.42
CA CYS A 184 -43.95 32.82 10.24
C CYS A 184 -44.80 32.12 9.17
N GLU A 185 -44.79 30.79 9.10
CA GLU A 185 -45.70 30.02 8.22
C GLU A 185 -47.15 30.03 8.75
N GLU A 186 -47.35 29.89 10.07
CA GLU A 186 -48.66 30.08 10.71
C GLU A 186 -49.20 31.50 10.51
N GLU A 187 -48.37 32.54 10.70
CA GLU A 187 -48.71 33.95 10.45
C GLU A 187 -49.07 34.20 8.97
N LYS A 188 -48.27 33.66 8.04
CA LYS A 188 -48.56 33.71 6.59
C LYS A 188 -49.90 33.05 6.26
N ASN A 189 -50.19 31.89 6.84
CA ASN A 189 -51.43 31.17 6.59
C ASN A 189 -52.65 31.93 7.17
N ASN A 190 -52.51 32.55 8.34
CA ASN A 190 -53.52 33.43 8.93
C ASN A 190 -53.77 34.68 8.06
N LEU A 191 -52.71 35.31 7.53
CA LEU A 191 -52.82 36.42 6.58
C LEU A 191 -53.52 36.00 5.27
N ILE A 192 -53.24 34.80 4.76
CA ILE A 192 -53.94 34.23 3.60
C ILE A 192 -55.43 34.00 3.90
N GLU A 193 -55.78 33.48 5.09
CA GLU A 193 -57.17 33.39 5.52
C GLU A 193 -57.85 34.76 5.61
N GLN A 194 -57.19 35.78 6.18
CA GLN A 194 -57.73 37.13 6.27
C GLN A 194 -57.98 37.75 4.89
N LEU A 195 -57.02 37.60 3.95
CA LEU A 195 -57.20 38.02 2.56
C LEU A 195 -58.36 37.29 1.87
N ASN A 196 -58.52 35.99 2.10
CA ASN A 196 -59.65 35.23 1.55
C ASN A 196 -61.00 35.66 2.13
N ARG A 197 -61.06 36.01 3.43
CA ARG A 197 -62.27 36.57 4.06
C ARG A 197 -62.61 37.94 3.48
N LEU A 198 -61.65 38.87 3.43
CA LEU A 198 -61.82 40.19 2.83
C LEU A 198 -62.22 40.12 1.35
N ARG A 199 -61.66 39.17 0.59
CA ARG A 199 -62.05 38.94 -0.81
C ARG A 199 -63.50 38.47 -0.93
N LYS A 200 -63.94 37.57 -0.04
CA LYS A 200 -65.34 37.11 0.00
C LYS A 200 -66.31 38.22 0.42
N GLU A 201 -65.93 39.06 1.38
CA GLU A 201 -66.71 40.26 1.76
C GLU A 201 -66.79 41.29 0.63
N LEU A 202 -65.76 41.37 -0.24
CA LEU A 202 -65.78 42.22 -1.43
C LEU A 202 -66.71 41.64 -2.50
N GLU A 203 -66.60 40.34 -2.78
CA GLU A 203 -67.43 39.60 -3.76
C GLU A 203 -68.92 39.63 -3.37
N GLU A 204 -69.24 39.52 -2.08
CA GLU A 204 -70.59 39.74 -1.56
C GLU A 204 -71.08 41.18 -1.77
N LYS A 205 -70.25 42.19 -1.46
CA LYS A 205 -70.60 43.61 -1.65
C LYS A 205 -70.69 44.04 -3.13
N GLU A 206 -69.92 43.43 -4.01
CA GLU A 206 -70.06 43.63 -5.46
C GLU A 206 -71.41 43.08 -5.94
N SER A 207 -71.84 41.91 -5.44
CA SER A 207 -73.18 41.38 -5.73
C SER A 207 -74.32 42.25 -5.18
N ASP A 208 -74.18 42.80 -3.97
CA ASP A 208 -75.14 43.77 -3.40
C ASP A 208 -75.18 45.08 -4.23
N ALA A 209 -74.03 45.54 -4.74
CA ALA A 209 -73.93 46.75 -5.55
C ALA A 209 -74.57 46.59 -6.94
N GLU A 210 -74.43 45.42 -7.58
CA GLU A 210 -75.14 45.12 -8.84
C GLU A 210 -76.66 45.03 -8.62
N VAL A 211 -77.13 44.46 -7.49
CA VAL A 211 -78.56 44.42 -7.15
C VAL A 211 -79.13 45.82 -6.82
N SER A 212 -78.32 46.69 -6.22
CA SER A 212 -78.71 48.06 -5.85
C SER A 212 -78.75 49.01 -7.07
N THR A 213 -77.76 48.95 -7.95
CA THR A 213 -77.65 49.83 -9.13
C THR A 213 -78.78 49.60 -10.16
N VAL A 214 -79.25 48.36 -10.30
CA VAL A 214 -80.42 48.02 -11.12
C VAL A 214 -81.73 48.62 -10.59
N ASN A 215 -81.86 48.84 -9.28
CA ASN A 215 -83.10 49.32 -8.64
C ASN A 215 -83.22 50.85 -8.47
N CYS A 216 -82.17 51.63 -8.79
CA CYS A 216 -82.17 53.10 -8.59
C CYS A 216 -81.96 53.93 -9.87
N SER A 217 -82.08 53.33 -11.05
CA SER A 217 -81.85 54.01 -12.34
C SER A 217 -83.10 54.71 -12.92
N LEU A 218 -83.99 55.26 -12.08
CA LEU A 218 -85.32 55.74 -12.53
C LEU A 218 -85.85 57.06 -11.90
N GLU A 219 -85.06 57.82 -11.13
CA GLU A 219 -85.56 59.06 -10.49
C GLU A 219 -84.58 60.27 -10.59
N ALA A 220 -85.17 61.47 -10.67
CA ALA A 220 -84.59 62.80 -10.42
C ALA A 220 -83.49 63.39 -11.34
N LEU A 221 -83.92 64.38 -12.14
CA LEU A 221 -83.13 65.33 -12.94
C LEU A 221 -82.44 66.45 -12.11
N ARG A 222 -81.24 66.90 -12.56
CA ARG A 222 -80.66 68.28 -12.41
C ARG A 222 -80.31 68.75 -10.96
N PRO A 223 -79.60 69.89 -10.80
CA PRO A 223 -78.30 70.29 -11.40
C PRO A 223 -77.32 70.88 -10.33
N ALA A 224 -76.09 71.24 -10.74
CA ALA A 224 -75.31 72.44 -10.30
C ALA A 224 -73.78 72.21 -10.25
N ASP A 225 -73.06 73.16 -10.87
CA ASP A 225 -71.83 73.84 -10.43
C ASP A 225 -70.67 73.05 -9.80
N ARG A 226 -69.56 72.93 -10.55
CA ARG A 226 -68.24 73.27 -10.00
C ARG A 226 -67.21 73.72 -11.06
N GLU A 227 -66.43 74.70 -10.63
CA GLU A 227 -65.56 75.62 -11.37
C GLU A 227 -64.39 74.96 -12.14
N GLU A 228 -63.93 75.64 -13.20
CA GLU A 228 -62.60 75.45 -13.78
C GLU A 228 -61.52 76.02 -12.84
N PRO A 229 -60.27 75.52 -12.94
CA PRO A 229 -59.10 76.35 -12.68
C PRO A 229 -58.21 76.48 -13.93
N GLU A 230 -57.87 77.72 -14.29
CA GLU A 230 -56.98 78.06 -15.41
C GLU A 230 -55.51 77.66 -15.16
N GLY A 231 -54.70 77.73 -16.22
CA GLY A 231 -53.33 77.21 -16.26
C GLY A 231 -52.31 77.92 -15.35
N ALA A 232 -51.29 77.15 -14.97
CA ALA A 232 -50.04 77.63 -14.39
C ALA A 232 -48.85 77.19 -15.29
N PRO A 233 -47.90 78.08 -15.62
CA PRO A 233 -46.78 77.74 -16.50
C PRO A 233 -45.69 76.98 -15.73
N ILE A 234 -45.46 75.71 -16.10
CA ILE A 234 -44.36 74.90 -15.55
C ILE A 234 -43.02 75.54 -15.97
N THR A 235 -42.22 75.99 -15.00
CA THR A 235 -40.91 76.58 -15.28
C THR A 235 -39.81 75.52 -15.28
N ASN A 236 -38.92 75.55 -16.28
CA ASN A 236 -37.85 74.56 -16.49
C ASN A 236 -36.71 74.59 -15.45
N ARG A 237 -36.97 75.04 -14.23
CA ARG A 237 -35.98 75.16 -13.14
C ARG A 237 -36.03 73.98 -12.17
N GLU A 238 -37.21 73.42 -11.92
CA GLU A 238 -37.39 72.34 -10.93
C GLU A 238 -36.90 71.00 -11.46
N LEU A 239 -37.22 70.65 -12.71
CA LEU A 239 -36.85 69.37 -13.35
C LEU A 239 -35.35 69.08 -13.26
N ASN A 240 -34.52 70.06 -13.66
CA ASN A 240 -33.06 69.97 -13.56
C ASN A 240 -32.55 69.85 -12.12
N SER A 241 -33.26 70.44 -11.14
CA SER A 241 -32.87 70.36 -9.73
C SER A 241 -33.17 69.00 -9.09
N VAL A 242 -34.28 68.36 -9.49
CA VAL A 242 -34.65 67.00 -9.06
C VAL A 242 -33.72 65.99 -9.71
N GLN A 243 -33.56 66.03 -11.03
CA GLN A 243 -32.70 65.11 -11.78
C GLN A 243 -31.24 65.17 -11.31
N SER A 244 -30.71 66.36 -11.00
CA SER A 244 -29.36 66.50 -10.44
C SER A 244 -29.24 65.91 -9.02
N ARG A 245 -30.28 66.03 -8.18
CA ARG A 245 -30.32 65.43 -6.84
C ARG A 245 -30.42 63.91 -6.88
N GLU A 246 -31.25 63.38 -7.77
CA GLU A 246 -31.55 61.95 -7.90
C GLU A 246 -30.39 61.16 -8.53
N VAL A 247 -29.67 61.77 -9.49
CA VAL A 247 -28.37 61.28 -9.96
C VAL A 247 -27.33 61.35 -8.83
N SER A 248 -27.29 62.43 -8.04
CA SER A 248 -26.33 62.53 -6.92
C SER A 248 -26.59 61.51 -5.81
N SER A 249 -27.85 61.22 -5.47
CA SER A 249 -28.20 60.23 -4.45
C SER A 249 -27.97 58.81 -4.92
N SER A 250 -28.28 58.49 -6.18
CA SER A 250 -28.01 57.16 -6.75
C SER A 250 -26.52 56.88 -6.92
N VAL A 251 -25.72 57.86 -7.37
CA VAL A 251 -24.26 57.75 -7.40
C VAL A 251 -23.68 57.54 -5.99
N SER A 252 -24.14 58.32 -5.00
CA SER A 252 -23.72 58.15 -3.59
C SER A 252 -24.08 56.77 -3.02
N SER A 253 -25.29 56.26 -3.32
CA SER A 253 -25.70 54.91 -2.91
C SER A 253 -24.81 53.83 -3.53
N ASN A 254 -24.57 53.91 -4.84
CA ASN A 254 -23.70 52.97 -5.55
C ASN A 254 -22.24 53.04 -5.07
N GLU A 255 -21.75 54.23 -4.70
CA GLU A 255 -20.41 54.42 -4.13
C GLU A 255 -20.29 53.81 -2.72
N LEU A 256 -21.35 53.87 -1.90
CA LEU A 256 -21.42 53.22 -0.60
C LEU A 256 -21.49 51.69 -0.73
N GLU A 257 -22.30 51.15 -1.64
CA GLU A 257 -22.35 49.71 -1.94
C GLU A 257 -21.01 49.18 -2.47
N LEU A 258 -20.35 49.93 -3.36
CA LEU A 258 -19.03 49.57 -3.88
C LEU A 258 -17.99 49.52 -2.76
N LYS A 259 -17.98 50.50 -1.84
CA LYS A 259 -17.08 50.51 -0.67
C LYS A 259 -17.36 49.35 0.29
N ALA A 260 -18.63 49.03 0.55
CA ALA A 260 -19.01 47.87 1.36
C ALA A 260 -18.58 46.54 0.73
N SER A 261 -18.68 46.43 -0.61
CA SER A 261 -18.22 45.27 -1.37
C SER A 261 -16.70 45.13 -1.35
N ILE A 262 -15.96 46.23 -1.54
CA ILE A 262 -14.49 46.28 -1.42
C ILE A 262 -14.04 45.81 -0.03
N TYR A 263 -14.59 46.39 1.04
CA TYR A 263 -14.24 46.01 2.41
C TYR A 263 -14.50 44.52 2.71
N LYS A 264 -15.57 43.96 2.15
CA LYS A 264 -15.90 42.53 2.28
C LYS A 264 -14.93 41.63 1.49
N LEU A 265 -14.45 42.08 0.34
CA LEU A 265 -13.39 41.38 -0.42
C LEU A 265 -12.05 41.45 0.32
N GLU A 266 -11.73 42.59 0.92
CA GLU A 266 -10.49 42.83 1.68
C GLU A 266 -10.38 41.92 2.91
N LEU A 267 -11.46 41.81 3.69
CA LEU A 267 -11.61 40.81 4.76
C LEU A 267 -11.42 39.37 4.27
N LEU A 268 -12.04 39.02 3.14
CA LEU A 268 -11.94 37.67 2.56
C LEU A 268 -10.53 37.35 2.05
N VAL A 269 -9.80 38.34 1.51
CA VAL A 269 -8.37 38.19 1.17
C VAL A 269 -7.55 37.93 2.43
N GLU A 270 -7.78 38.67 3.51
CA GLU A 270 -7.05 38.47 4.78
C GLU A 270 -7.30 37.06 5.38
N GLU A 271 -8.52 36.54 5.29
CA GLU A 271 -8.85 35.15 5.64
C GLU A 271 -8.11 34.13 4.75
N LYS A 272 -8.04 34.37 3.43
CA LYS A 272 -7.30 33.48 2.51
C LYS A 272 -5.80 33.51 2.77
N GLU A 273 -5.21 34.67 3.07
CA GLU A 273 -3.81 34.73 3.48
C GLU A 273 -3.51 33.94 4.75
N LYS A 274 -4.39 34.05 5.77
CA LYS A 274 -4.25 33.27 7.01
C LYS A 274 -4.34 31.76 6.74
N ALA A 275 -5.23 31.34 5.85
CA ALA A 275 -5.34 29.94 5.42
C ALA A 275 -4.12 29.46 4.61
N ILE A 276 -3.58 30.29 3.71
CA ILE A 276 -2.36 29.99 2.95
C ILE A 276 -1.18 29.82 3.90
N LYS A 277 -0.94 30.78 4.81
CA LYS A 277 0.14 30.73 5.80
C LYS A 277 0.04 29.50 6.72
N TYR A 278 -1.17 29.04 7.05
CA TYR A 278 -1.37 27.78 7.77
C TYR A 278 -0.98 26.54 6.92
N LEU A 279 -1.39 26.50 5.65
CA LEU A 279 -1.07 25.41 4.73
C LEU A 279 0.43 25.35 4.38
N GLU A 280 1.09 26.48 4.20
CA GLU A 280 2.54 26.58 3.97
C GLU A 280 3.34 26.02 5.15
N ASN A 281 3.00 26.43 6.38
CA ASN A 281 3.62 25.89 7.59
C ASN A 281 3.39 24.38 7.74
N LYS A 282 2.20 23.89 7.37
CA LYS A 282 1.87 22.46 7.43
C LYS A 282 2.57 21.64 6.36
N LEU A 283 2.71 22.18 5.15
CA LEU A 283 3.52 21.59 4.07
C LEU A 283 4.97 21.44 4.55
N ARG A 284 5.55 22.54 5.05
CA ARG A 284 6.92 22.57 5.57
C ARG A 284 7.16 21.63 6.75
N GLN A 285 6.16 21.43 7.62
CA GLN A 285 6.21 20.38 8.63
C GLN A 285 6.29 18.99 7.98
N THR A 286 5.42 18.68 7.02
CA THR A 286 5.45 17.37 6.34
C THR A 286 6.70 17.16 5.48
N GLU A 287 7.33 18.22 4.97
CA GLU A 287 8.63 18.16 4.29
C GLU A 287 9.74 17.75 5.26
N ASN A 288 9.85 18.43 6.42
CA ASN A 288 10.80 18.06 7.49
C ASN A 288 10.59 16.62 8.01
N GLU A 289 9.33 16.18 8.12
CA GLU A 289 8.97 14.81 8.54
C GLU A 289 9.40 13.78 7.48
N ASN A 290 9.20 14.07 6.19
CA ASN A 290 9.69 13.21 5.10
C ASN A 290 11.22 13.15 5.04
N GLU A 291 11.93 14.26 5.27
CA GLU A 291 13.40 14.27 5.36
C GLU A 291 13.89 13.38 6.52
N LYS A 292 13.25 13.49 7.70
CA LYS A 292 13.58 12.64 8.86
C LYS A 292 13.31 11.16 8.60
N LEU A 293 12.21 10.82 7.94
CA LEU A 293 11.90 9.44 7.54
C LEU A 293 12.85 8.90 6.47
N SER A 294 13.28 9.74 5.53
CA SER A 294 14.29 9.41 4.51
C SER A 294 15.65 9.09 5.15
N PHE A 295 16.07 9.90 6.13
CA PHE A 295 17.29 9.65 6.90
C PHE A 295 17.24 8.31 7.66
N GLN A 296 16.13 8.04 8.37
CA GLN A 296 15.92 6.78 9.08
C GLN A 296 15.88 5.57 8.12
N LEU A 297 15.31 5.72 6.93
CA LEU A 297 15.35 4.67 5.89
C LEU A 297 16.78 4.38 5.42
N ASN A 298 17.61 5.42 5.22
CA ASN A 298 19.00 5.22 4.83
C ASN A 298 19.81 4.51 5.93
N GLU A 299 19.70 4.94 7.18
CA GLU A 299 20.35 4.31 8.35
C GLU A 299 19.92 2.83 8.51
N ARG A 300 18.65 2.53 8.28
CA ARG A 300 18.13 1.14 8.29
C ARG A 300 18.63 0.32 7.10
N ASN A 301 18.77 0.90 5.91
CA ASN A 301 19.37 0.24 4.75
C ASN A 301 20.85 -0.09 4.99
N GLU A 302 21.64 0.85 5.51
CA GLU A 302 23.03 0.58 5.89
C GLU A 302 23.16 -0.52 6.95
N SER A 303 22.23 -0.56 7.91
CA SER A 303 22.16 -1.62 8.93
C SER A 303 21.82 -2.98 8.31
N ILE A 304 20.89 -3.01 7.34
CA ILE A 304 20.55 -4.21 6.57
C ILE A 304 21.73 -4.69 5.73
N ASP A 305 22.51 -3.80 5.12
CA ASP A 305 23.67 -4.18 4.30
C ASP A 305 24.87 -4.64 5.14
N LYS A 306 25.06 -4.10 6.35
CA LYS A 306 25.99 -4.66 7.36
C LYS A 306 25.59 -6.09 7.74
N LEU A 307 24.31 -6.33 8.05
CA LEU A 307 23.78 -7.68 8.37
C LEU A 307 23.85 -8.63 7.17
N ARG A 308 23.67 -8.15 5.94
CA ARG A 308 23.86 -8.97 4.71
C ARG A 308 25.31 -9.40 4.53
N ALA A 309 26.28 -8.52 4.82
CA ALA A 309 27.70 -8.86 4.78
C ALA A 309 28.09 -9.89 5.85
N GLU A 310 27.53 -9.78 7.06
CA GLU A 310 27.70 -10.75 8.13
C GLU A 310 27.06 -12.12 7.80
N VAL A 311 25.84 -12.14 7.27
CA VAL A 311 25.20 -13.38 6.78
C VAL A 311 25.99 -14.01 5.62
N ALA A 312 26.67 -13.21 4.79
CA ALA A 312 27.55 -13.71 3.73
C ALA A 312 28.83 -14.35 4.30
N SER A 313 29.50 -13.72 5.26
CA SER A 313 30.72 -14.27 5.87
C SER A 313 30.44 -15.52 6.71
N LEU A 314 29.32 -15.54 7.46
CA LEU A 314 28.85 -16.73 8.18
C LEU A 314 28.53 -17.89 7.23
N ARG A 315 27.92 -17.63 6.07
CA ARG A 315 27.70 -18.65 5.03
C ARG A 315 29.00 -19.17 4.42
N GLU A 316 30.01 -18.32 4.22
CA GLU A 316 31.32 -18.76 3.72
C GLU A 316 32.04 -19.66 4.74
N SER A 317 31.98 -19.30 6.03
CA SER A 317 32.50 -20.13 7.12
C SER A 317 31.78 -21.48 7.23
N LEU A 318 30.45 -21.48 7.18
CA LEU A 318 29.64 -22.72 7.18
C LEU A 318 30.00 -23.63 5.99
N LEU A 319 30.23 -23.07 4.80
CA LEU A 319 30.59 -23.83 3.60
C LEU A 319 32.02 -24.41 3.69
N LYS A 320 32.95 -23.73 4.37
CA LYS A 320 34.27 -24.27 4.71
C LYS A 320 34.15 -25.43 5.72
N GLU A 321 33.37 -25.26 6.78
CA GLU A 321 33.14 -26.27 7.80
C GLU A 321 32.47 -27.52 7.22
N GLN A 322 31.42 -27.34 6.40
CA GLN A 322 30.74 -28.42 5.69
C GLN A 322 31.71 -29.25 4.83
N LYS A 323 32.66 -28.61 4.13
CA LYS A 323 33.71 -29.32 3.39
C LYS A 323 34.68 -30.08 4.29
N THR A 324 34.99 -29.59 5.49
CA THR A 324 35.81 -30.35 6.44
C THR A 324 35.07 -31.57 6.99
N VAL A 325 33.75 -31.47 7.19
CA VAL A 325 32.90 -32.61 7.59
C VAL A 325 32.80 -33.65 6.46
N GLU A 326 32.68 -33.24 5.19
CA GLU A 326 32.75 -34.15 4.03
C GLU A 326 34.11 -34.86 3.93
N GLN A 327 35.22 -34.16 4.21
CA GLN A 327 36.55 -34.76 4.23
C GLN A 327 36.73 -35.76 5.39
N GLN A 328 36.18 -35.45 6.56
CA GLN A 328 36.19 -36.35 7.72
C GLN A 328 35.32 -37.59 7.51
N SER A 329 34.13 -37.45 6.91
CA SER A 329 33.25 -38.61 6.65
C SER A 329 33.84 -39.57 5.61
N ALA A 330 34.50 -39.05 4.57
CA ALA A 330 35.25 -39.86 3.60
C ALA A 330 36.43 -40.61 4.27
N LEU A 331 37.12 -39.97 5.21
CA LEU A 331 38.19 -40.62 5.99
C LEU A 331 37.63 -41.74 6.89
N ILE A 332 36.50 -41.50 7.57
CA ILE A 332 35.82 -42.51 8.41
C ILE A 332 35.43 -43.72 7.57
N GLN A 333 34.81 -43.54 6.40
CA GLN A 333 34.47 -44.67 5.51
C GLN A 333 35.70 -45.49 5.10
N SER A 334 36.85 -44.86 4.85
CA SER A 334 38.10 -45.57 4.54
C SER A 334 38.62 -46.41 5.72
N LEU A 335 38.41 -45.94 6.95
CA LEU A 335 38.78 -46.64 8.18
C LEU A 335 37.81 -47.78 8.49
N GLU A 336 36.49 -47.61 8.26
CA GLU A 336 35.48 -48.68 8.40
C GLU A 336 35.74 -49.84 7.43
N ILE A 337 36.06 -49.55 6.17
CA ILE A 337 36.45 -50.56 5.17
C ILE A 337 37.68 -51.33 5.68
N SER A 338 38.70 -50.62 6.16
CA SER A 338 39.93 -51.24 6.70
C SER A 338 39.66 -52.09 7.95
N LEU A 339 38.77 -51.65 8.84
CA LEU A 339 38.37 -52.38 10.05
C LEU A 339 37.61 -53.67 9.70
N SER A 340 36.73 -53.63 8.68
CA SER A 340 35.97 -54.81 8.24
C SER A 340 36.87 -55.93 7.73
N GLN A 341 37.94 -55.58 7.00
CA GLN A 341 38.96 -56.53 6.53
C GLN A 341 39.77 -57.12 7.69
N ALA A 342 40.09 -56.31 8.71
CA ALA A 342 40.76 -56.80 9.92
C ALA A 342 39.87 -57.74 10.75
N GLN A 343 38.54 -57.56 10.72
CA GLN A 343 37.59 -58.43 11.42
C GLN A 343 37.43 -59.80 10.72
N SER A 344 37.37 -59.85 9.38
CA SER A 344 37.19 -61.13 8.66
C SER A 344 38.35 -62.10 8.88
N LEU A 345 39.59 -61.59 8.87
CA LEU A 345 40.80 -62.37 9.18
C LEU A 345 40.79 -62.94 10.61
N LYS A 346 40.12 -62.24 11.55
CA LYS A 346 40.05 -62.62 12.97
C LYS A 346 39.01 -63.71 13.24
N SER A 347 37.91 -63.73 12.49
CA SER A 347 36.95 -64.85 12.50
C SER A 347 37.54 -66.13 11.93
N GLU A 348 38.42 -66.04 10.92
CA GLU A 348 39.06 -67.20 10.30
C GLU A 348 40.01 -67.92 11.26
N THR A 349 40.75 -67.18 12.10
CA THR A 349 41.58 -67.78 13.17
C THR A 349 40.78 -68.47 14.27
N ALA A 350 39.59 -67.98 14.61
CA ALA A 350 38.80 -68.50 15.73
C ALA A 350 38.10 -69.84 15.44
N ALA A 351 38.01 -70.24 14.16
CA ALA A 351 37.42 -71.52 13.77
C ALA A 351 38.35 -72.72 14.07
N ALA A 352 39.67 -72.51 14.08
CA ALA A 352 40.65 -73.58 14.22
C ALA A 352 40.73 -74.17 15.64
N ASP A 353 40.49 -73.37 16.68
CA ASP A 353 40.64 -73.80 18.09
C ASP A 353 39.50 -74.71 18.57
N ILE A 354 38.36 -74.74 17.88
CA ILE A 354 37.15 -75.45 18.32
C ILE A 354 37.20 -76.96 17.99
N GLU A 355 37.94 -77.37 16.95
CA GLU A 355 37.94 -78.75 16.45
C GLU A 355 38.74 -79.73 17.33
N LEU A 356 39.60 -79.24 18.24
CA LEU A 356 40.51 -80.07 19.03
C LEU A 356 39.87 -80.75 20.27
N ASN A 357 38.71 -80.28 20.75
CA ASN A 357 38.26 -80.51 22.13
C ASN A 357 37.11 -81.54 22.32
N ASN A 358 36.71 -82.27 21.28
CA ASN A 358 35.46 -83.07 21.26
C ASN A 358 35.65 -84.61 21.36
N SER A 359 36.77 -85.10 21.92
CA SER A 359 37.19 -86.52 21.76
C SER A 359 37.47 -87.30 23.06
N SER A 360 36.83 -86.97 24.19
CA SER A 360 37.00 -87.77 25.44
C SER A 360 35.83 -87.64 26.43
N LEU A 361 35.05 -88.72 26.61
CA LEU A 361 34.32 -89.17 27.83
C LEU A 361 33.15 -90.14 27.50
N GLN A 362 33.34 -91.47 27.63
CA GLN A 362 32.20 -92.44 27.63
C GLN A 362 32.55 -93.85 28.18
N THR A 363 32.29 -94.12 29.49
CA THR A 363 32.26 -95.48 30.11
C THR A 363 31.48 -95.45 31.45
N HIS A 364 30.82 -96.56 31.86
CA HIS A 364 30.06 -96.71 33.13
C HIS A 364 30.06 -98.18 33.66
N GLU A 365 29.55 -98.42 34.89
CA GLU A 365 29.73 -99.66 35.70
C GLU A 365 28.46 -100.54 35.94
N THR A 366 28.60 -101.74 36.55
CA THR A 366 27.51 -102.61 37.13
C THR A 366 28.01 -103.66 38.17
N ASP A 367 27.18 -104.05 39.17
CA ASP A 367 27.48 -104.92 40.35
C ASP A 367 26.89 -106.37 40.38
N THR A 368 27.17 -107.20 41.42
CA THR A 368 26.40 -108.44 41.83
C THR A 368 26.79 -109.05 43.23
N CYS A 369 25.93 -109.90 43.89
CA CYS A 369 26.14 -110.47 45.27
C CYS A 369 25.32 -111.80 45.60
N LEU A 370 25.60 -112.60 46.67
CA LEU A 370 24.96 -113.93 47.02
C LEU A 370 25.17 -114.54 48.48
N ALA A 371 24.37 -115.55 48.95
CA ALA A 371 24.38 -116.30 50.26
C ALA A 371 23.37 -117.53 50.30
N ASN A 372 23.08 -118.44 51.30
CA ASN A 372 23.72 -119.23 52.43
C ASN A 372 22.73 -120.35 53.00
N TYR A 373 23.11 -121.38 53.83
CA TYR A 373 22.18 -122.52 54.23
C TYR A 373 22.49 -123.48 55.48
N ILE A 374 21.44 -123.87 56.25
CA ILE A 374 21.06 -125.11 57.07
C ILE A 374 21.61 -125.56 58.50
N ASP A 375 20.85 -126.49 59.14
CA ASP A 375 20.64 -126.81 60.60
C ASP A 375 21.17 -128.16 61.21
N ALA A 376 20.44 -128.79 62.18
CA ALA A 376 20.87 -129.82 63.16
C ALA A 376 19.74 -130.81 63.65
N GLU A 377 20.06 -131.76 64.56
CA GLU A 377 19.20 -132.68 65.37
C GLU A 377 20.10 -133.40 66.45
N SER A 378 19.72 -134.21 67.46
CA SER A 378 18.52 -134.56 68.29
C SER A 378 18.94 -135.77 69.20
N VAL A 379 18.23 -136.41 70.16
CA VAL A 379 16.86 -136.46 70.74
C VAL A 379 17.03 -136.54 72.31
N ASN A 380 16.25 -137.07 73.29
CA ASN A 380 14.98 -137.82 73.52
C ASN A 380 14.47 -137.53 74.99
N GLY A 381 13.52 -138.30 75.58
CA GLY A 381 13.12 -138.15 77.00
C GLY A 381 12.57 -139.38 77.75
N GLU A 382 13.05 -139.61 78.98
CA GLU A 382 12.53 -140.60 79.94
C GLU A 382 11.18 -140.12 80.52
N SER A 383 10.12 -140.92 80.42
CA SER A 383 8.89 -140.37 79.82
C SER A 383 7.63 -140.23 80.69
N ARG A 384 7.72 -140.15 82.05
CA ARG A 384 6.56 -139.65 82.82
C ARG A 384 6.79 -139.01 84.19
N LEU A 385 7.53 -139.65 85.10
CA LEU A 385 8.03 -138.91 86.27
C LEU A 385 9.19 -138.01 85.88
N LEU A 386 10.07 -138.46 84.97
CA LEU A 386 10.89 -137.54 84.16
C LEU A 386 10.09 -136.85 83.03
N ASN A 387 8.74 -136.88 82.98
CA ASN A 387 7.98 -135.78 82.33
C ASN A 387 7.49 -134.73 83.33
N LEU A 388 7.44 -134.95 84.64
CA LEU A 388 7.18 -133.86 85.60
C LEU A 388 8.48 -133.29 86.17
N GLN A 389 9.49 -134.12 86.35
CA GLN A 389 10.88 -133.67 86.46
C GLN A 389 11.38 -133.10 85.15
N SER A 390 11.21 -133.70 83.96
CA SER A 390 11.51 -132.95 82.72
C SER A 390 10.44 -131.95 82.29
N GLU A 391 9.23 -131.86 82.83
CA GLU A 391 8.47 -130.60 82.68
C GLU A 391 9.07 -129.54 83.56
N ASN A 392 9.53 -129.83 84.78
CA ASN A 392 10.16 -128.81 85.63
C ASN A 392 11.61 -128.48 85.21
N GLU A 393 12.35 -129.44 84.65
CA GLU A 393 13.71 -129.28 84.10
C GLU A 393 13.65 -128.77 82.66
N LYS A 394 12.63 -129.11 81.83
CA LYS A 394 12.37 -128.39 80.57
C LYS A 394 11.79 -127.01 80.84
N LEU A 395 10.94 -126.78 81.83
CA LEU A 395 10.49 -125.42 82.18
C LEU A 395 11.63 -124.63 82.81
N SER A 396 12.53 -125.25 83.57
CA SER A 396 13.75 -124.59 84.06
C SER A 396 14.72 -124.33 82.92
N SER A 397 14.97 -125.28 82.01
CA SER A 397 15.86 -125.08 80.85
C SER A 397 15.23 -124.21 79.77
N GLU A 398 13.90 -124.14 79.69
CA GLU A 398 13.14 -123.23 78.83
C GLU A 398 13.10 -121.85 79.48
N VAL A 399 13.04 -121.72 80.80
CA VAL A 399 13.30 -120.44 81.50
C VAL A 399 14.76 -120.03 81.33
N GLU A 400 15.73 -120.95 81.36
CA GLU A 400 17.16 -120.65 81.11
C GLU A 400 17.40 -120.30 79.64
N ARG A 401 16.75 -121.00 78.70
CA ARG A 401 16.78 -120.73 77.26
C ARG A 401 16.02 -119.45 76.92
N LEU A 402 14.89 -119.15 77.56
CA LEU A 402 14.15 -117.89 77.40
C LEU A 402 14.92 -116.74 78.05
N ARG A 403 15.62 -116.94 79.17
CA ARG A 403 16.58 -115.97 79.71
C ARG A 403 17.73 -115.75 78.76
N LYS A 404 18.36 -116.81 78.25
CA LYS A 404 19.46 -116.72 77.30
C LYS A 404 19.04 -116.08 75.98
N HIS A 405 17.86 -116.41 75.47
CA HIS A 405 17.25 -115.82 74.28
C HIS A 405 16.78 -114.39 74.52
N LEU A 406 16.30 -114.05 75.71
CA LEU A 406 16.01 -112.67 76.12
C LEU A 406 17.30 -111.86 76.20
N ILE A 407 18.38 -112.41 76.77
CA ILE A 407 19.71 -111.81 76.78
C ILE A 407 20.25 -111.68 75.35
N GLU A 408 20.12 -112.69 74.48
CA GLU A 408 20.54 -112.60 73.07
C GLU A 408 19.69 -111.59 72.27
N ILE A 409 18.45 -111.35 72.67
CA ILE A 409 17.58 -110.30 72.14
C ILE A 409 17.90 -108.92 72.74
N GLU A 410 18.29 -108.83 74.01
CA GLU A 410 18.71 -107.59 74.67
C GLU A 410 20.11 -107.15 74.21
N ASP A 411 21.05 -108.08 74.05
CA ASP A 411 22.34 -107.90 73.39
C ASP A 411 22.15 -107.55 71.90
N GLY A 412 21.23 -108.23 71.21
CA GLY A 412 20.87 -107.93 69.82
C GLY A 412 20.29 -106.52 69.64
N TYR A 413 19.31 -106.13 70.47
CA TYR A 413 18.72 -104.79 70.45
C TYR A 413 19.72 -103.73 70.92
N THR A 414 20.56 -103.98 71.94
CA THR A 414 21.59 -103.01 72.33
C THR A 414 22.67 -102.85 71.26
N GLN A 415 23.06 -103.93 70.56
CA GLN A 415 23.94 -103.83 69.40
C GLN A 415 23.27 -103.09 68.23
N GLU A 416 21.99 -103.32 67.95
CA GLU A 416 21.23 -102.58 66.94
C GLU A 416 21.10 -101.09 67.30
N ILE A 417 20.81 -100.76 68.56
CA ILE A 417 20.76 -99.39 69.09
C ILE A 417 22.13 -98.72 68.98
N LEU A 418 23.23 -99.41 69.32
CA LEU A 418 24.59 -98.86 69.16
C LEU A 418 24.92 -98.59 67.68
N LEU A 419 24.53 -99.47 66.77
CA LEU A 419 24.67 -99.26 65.32
C LEU A 419 23.76 -98.14 64.79
N ALA A 420 22.58 -97.95 65.37
CA ALA A 420 21.69 -96.83 65.05
C ALA A 420 22.29 -95.49 65.53
N VAL A 421 22.81 -95.44 66.76
CA VAL A 421 23.47 -94.25 67.33
C VAL A 421 24.74 -93.88 66.57
N GLU A 422 25.55 -94.86 66.13
CA GLU A 422 26.74 -94.56 65.32
C GLU A 422 26.36 -94.06 63.91
N ARG A 423 25.27 -94.56 63.31
CA ARG A 423 24.71 -94.00 62.06
C ARG A 423 24.16 -92.58 62.25
N GLU A 424 23.45 -92.32 63.34
CA GLU A 424 22.95 -90.97 63.69
C GLU A 424 24.11 -89.99 63.88
N LYS A 425 25.17 -90.42 64.58
CA LYS A 425 26.41 -89.67 64.75
C LYS A 425 27.10 -89.37 63.41
N GLN A 426 27.19 -90.34 62.51
CA GLN A 426 27.76 -90.14 61.17
C GLN A 426 26.93 -89.16 60.33
N ALA A 427 25.60 -89.32 60.30
CA ALA A 427 24.69 -88.39 59.62
C ALA A 427 24.74 -86.97 60.23
N SER A 428 24.95 -86.86 61.55
CA SER A 428 25.16 -85.58 62.24
C SER A 428 26.50 -84.92 61.87
N GLU A 429 27.57 -85.70 61.77
CA GLU A 429 28.89 -85.23 61.30
C GLU A 429 28.80 -84.72 59.85
N GLU A 430 28.19 -85.49 58.94
CA GLU A 430 27.92 -85.08 57.56
C GLU A 430 27.07 -83.81 57.47
N LEU A 431 25.98 -83.73 58.25
CA LEU A 431 25.13 -82.55 58.33
C LEU A 431 25.90 -81.32 58.84
N ASN A 432 26.83 -81.51 59.78
CA ASN A 432 27.67 -80.42 60.30
C ASN A 432 28.76 -80.01 59.30
N ILE A 433 29.31 -80.95 58.52
CA ILE A 433 30.20 -80.64 57.40
C ILE A 433 29.44 -79.85 56.31
N ALA A 434 28.24 -80.29 55.93
CA ALA A 434 27.39 -79.60 54.95
C ALA A 434 26.97 -78.20 55.41
N LYS A 435 26.64 -78.01 56.70
CA LYS A 435 26.40 -76.67 57.28
C LYS A 435 27.66 -75.80 57.19
N ARG A 436 28.83 -76.32 57.60
CA ARG A 436 30.11 -75.60 57.51
C ARG A 436 30.47 -75.19 56.07
N THR A 437 30.18 -76.03 55.06
CA THR A 437 30.42 -75.65 53.65
C THR A 437 29.41 -74.62 53.15
N ILE A 438 28.13 -74.72 53.52
CA ILE A 438 27.10 -73.70 53.21
C ILE A 438 27.44 -72.36 53.88
N ASP A 439 27.87 -72.36 55.14
CA ASP A 439 28.26 -71.15 55.86
C ASP A 439 29.53 -70.52 55.27
N ASN A 440 30.53 -71.34 54.88
CA ASN A 440 31.72 -70.86 54.18
C ASN A 440 31.37 -70.27 52.80
N LEU A 441 30.53 -70.93 52.00
CA LEU A 441 30.06 -70.40 50.71
C LEU A 441 29.25 -69.11 50.88
N ASN A 442 28.40 -69.01 51.91
CA ASN A 442 27.68 -67.78 52.25
C ASN A 442 28.60 -66.65 52.71
N GLN A 443 29.67 -66.96 53.44
CA GLN A 443 30.72 -65.99 53.79
C GLN A 443 31.51 -65.57 52.56
N GLN A 444 31.90 -66.48 51.69
CA GLN A 444 32.57 -66.17 50.41
C GLN A 444 31.67 -65.32 49.50
N LEU A 445 30.36 -65.57 49.43
CA LEU A 445 29.43 -64.77 48.64
C LEU A 445 29.26 -63.35 49.19
N LYS A 446 29.27 -63.17 50.53
CA LYS A 446 29.21 -61.85 51.19
C LYS A 446 30.55 -61.10 51.15
N ASN A 447 31.66 -61.82 51.25
CA ASN A 447 33.02 -61.30 51.17
C ASN A 447 33.48 -61.14 49.71
N ASN A 448 32.65 -61.50 48.72
CA ASN A 448 32.91 -61.22 47.32
C ASN A 448 32.70 -59.72 47.06
N GLU A 449 33.72 -58.94 47.38
CA GLU A 449 33.72 -57.49 47.19
C GLU A 449 33.40 -57.08 45.74
N GLU A 450 33.66 -57.94 44.74
CA GLU A 450 33.34 -57.67 43.34
C GLU A 450 31.84 -57.58 43.11
N LEU A 451 31.03 -58.37 43.84
CA LEU A 451 29.58 -58.34 43.76
C LEU A 451 29.01 -57.03 44.33
N GLU A 452 29.53 -56.55 45.47
CA GLU A 452 29.12 -55.25 46.02
C GLU A 452 29.65 -54.09 45.18
N LYS A 453 30.90 -54.13 44.69
CA LYS A 453 31.45 -53.14 43.74
C LYS A 453 30.66 -53.10 42.42
N LEU A 454 30.05 -54.22 42.00
CA LEU A 454 29.18 -54.28 40.83
C LEU A 454 27.79 -53.71 41.12
N LYS A 455 27.18 -54.03 42.28
CA LYS A 455 25.91 -53.43 42.73
C LYS A 455 26.03 -51.91 42.90
N GLU A 456 27.12 -51.44 43.49
CA GLU A 456 27.47 -50.03 43.65
C GLU A 456 27.47 -49.32 42.29
N LYS A 457 28.18 -49.88 41.30
CA LYS A 457 28.16 -49.37 39.91
C LYS A 457 26.78 -49.40 39.27
N VAL A 458 26.00 -50.46 39.47
CA VAL A 458 24.62 -50.57 38.94
C VAL A 458 23.71 -49.50 39.56
N ASN A 459 23.85 -49.22 40.86
CA ASN A 459 23.13 -48.14 41.53
C ASN A 459 23.56 -46.76 40.98
N GLN A 460 24.86 -46.52 40.80
CA GLN A 460 25.38 -45.27 40.23
C GLN A 460 24.83 -45.05 38.80
N ILE A 461 24.91 -46.06 37.93
CA ILE A 461 24.34 -46.02 36.57
C ILE A 461 22.80 -45.81 36.61
N THR A 462 22.11 -46.37 37.60
CA THR A 462 20.66 -46.17 37.77
C THR A 462 20.33 -44.73 38.17
N ILE A 463 21.11 -44.13 39.07
CA ILE A 463 20.97 -42.73 39.48
C ILE A 463 21.30 -41.78 38.31
N GLU A 464 22.35 -42.08 37.54
CA GLU A 464 22.71 -41.31 36.33
C GLU A 464 21.63 -41.40 35.25
N ARG A 465 21.07 -42.60 35.00
CA ARG A 465 19.92 -42.81 34.12
C ARG A 465 18.73 -41.96 34.56
N ASP A 466 18.36 -42.02 35.83
CA ASP A 466 17.16 -41.34 36.33
C ASP A 466 17.33 -39.81 36.37
N LYS A 467 18.55 -39.33 36.62
CA LYS A 467 18.93 -37.93 36.45
C LYS A 467 18.81 -37.50 34.98
N ALA A 468 19.39 -38.26 34.05
CA ALA A 468 19.33 -37.95 32.61
C ALA A 468 17.90 -38.00 32.05
N LEU A 469 17.06 -38.92 32.54
CA LEU A 469 15.65 -39.04 32.18
C LEU A 469 14.84 -37.85 32.71
N ASN A 470 15.10 -37.40 33.94
CA ASN A 470 14.50 -36.19 34.49
C ASN A 470 14.96 -34.91 33.76
N GLU A 471 16.24 -34.82 33.37
CA GLU A 471 16.76 -33.72 32.54
C GLU A 471 16.13 -33.71 31.14
N ALA A 472 15.94 -34.89 30.53
CA ALA A 472 15.21 -35.03 29.27
C ALA A 472 13.75 -34.59 29.39
N SER A 473 13.05 -34.97 30.47
CA SER A 473 11.68 -34.50 30.73
C SER A 473 11.61 -32.98 30.90
N MET A 474 12.56 -32.38 31.63
CA MET A 474 12.62 -30.92 31.78
C MET A 474 12.97 -30.19 30.48
N LEU A 475 13.69 -30.82 29.55
CA LEU A 475 13.94 -30.29 28.20
C LEU A 475 12.70 -30.41 27.32
N ASP A 476 11.96 -31.52 27.39
CA ASP A 476 10.70 -31.70 26.66
C ASP A 476 9.62 -30.73 27.14
N ASP A 477 9.49 -30.50 28.46
CA ASP A 477 8.63 -29.46 29.04
C ASP A 477 9.00 -28.04 28.55
N LYS A 478 10.29 -27.77 28.30
CA LYS A 478 10.75 -26.49 27.74
C LYS A 478 10.41 -26.40 26.26
N LEU A 479 10.59 -27.49 25.50
CA LEU A 479 10.27 -27.59 24.08
C LEU A 479 8.77 -27.43 23.83
N HIS A 480 7.91 -28.08 24.63
CA HIS A 480 6.46 -27.92 24.58
C HIS A 480 6.03 -26.48 24.89
N ARG A 481 6.61 -25.83 25.90
CA ARG A 481 6.35 -24.41 26.21
C ARG A 481 6.83 -23.47 25.10
N ALA A 482 7.99 -23.73 24.51
CA ALA A 482 8.50 -22.96 23.37
C ALA A 482 7.60 -23.13 22.13
N SER A 483 7.18 -24.36 21.82
CA SER A 483 6.25 -24.67 20.73
C SER A 483 4.89 -23.99 20.90
N ALA A 484 4.32 -24.01 22.12
CA ALA A 484 3.10 -23.29 22.44
C ALA A 484 3.27 -21.76 22.30
N SER A 485 4.41 -21.20 22.72
CA SER A 485 4.73 -19.78 22.53
C SER A 485 4.84 -19.41 21.05
N ILE A 486 5.54 -20.21 20.24
CA ILE A 486 5.67 -20.04 18.79
C ILE A 486 4.30 -20.08 18.11
N SER A 487 3.44 -21.04 18.48
CA SER A 487 2.07 -21.15 17.96
C SER A 487 1.22 -19.92 18.30
N ASN A 488 1.29 -19.43 19.55
CA ASN A 488 0.61 -18.20 19.96
C ASN A 488 1.12 -16.97 19.19
N LEU A 489 2.44 -16.83 19.01
CA LEU A 489 3.04 -15.75 18.23
C LEU A 489 2.66 -15.84 16.74
N GLN A 490 2.57 -17.05 16.18
CA GLN A 490 2.13 -17.27 14.80
C GLN A 490 0.67 -16.84 14.60
N LEU A 491 -0.23 -17.15 15.54
CA LEU A 491 -1.62 -16.66 15.52
C LEU A 491 -1.71 -15.13 15.64
N VAL A 492 -0.87 -14.50 16.47
CA VAL A 492 -0.78 -13.04 16.57
C VAL A 492 -0.26 -12.43 15.27
N ILE A 493 0.74 -13.03 14.63
CA ILE A 493 1.27 -12.61 13.33
C ILE A 493 0.21 -12.73 12.24
N GLU A 494 -0.53 -13.85 12.17
CA GLU A 494 -1.62 -14.04 11.19
C GLU A 494 -2.72 -12.99 11.39
N GLN A 495 -3.13 -12.72 12.65
CA GLN A 495 -4.10 -11.69 12.96
C GLN A 495 -3.62 -10.29 12.55
N ILE A 496 -2.36 -9.93 12.84
CA ILE A 496 -1.78 -8.63 12.43
C ILE A 496 -1.68 -8.52 10.91
N GLN A 497 -1.27 -9.57 10.20
CA GLN A 497 -1.23 -9.61 8.73
C GLN A 497 -2.63 -9.42 8.13
N LYS A 498 -3.62 -10.15 8.64
CA LYS A 498 -5.02 -10.09 8.22
C LYS A 498 -5.67 -8.74 8.49
N GLU A 499 -5.37 -8.13 9.63
CA GLU A 499 -5.77 -6.76 9.94
C GLU A 499 -5.12 -5.73 9.04
N ASN A 500 -3.81 -5.86 8.76
CA ASN A 500 -3.09 -4.91 7.92
C ASN A 500 -3.53 -5.01 6.45
N GLU A 501 -3.77 -6.22 5.94
CA GLU A 501 -4.42 -6.44 4.64
C GLU A 501 -5.82 -5.82 4.62
N GLY A 502 -6.63 -6.01 5.68
CA GLY A 502 -7.95 -5.37 5.80
C GLY A 502 -7.89 -3.83 5.83
N LYS A 503 -6.94 -3.25 6.57
CA LYS A 503 -6.68 -1.80 6.64
C LYS A 503 -6.23 -1.26 5.27
N LEU A 504 -5.32 -1.96 4.59
CA LEU A 504 -4.83 -1.62 3.25
C LEU A 504 -5.93 -1.71 2.19
N GLN A 505 -6.76 -2.76 2.21
CA GLN A 505 -7.92 -2.88 1.31
C GLN A 505 -8.95 -1.76 1.56
N LEU A 506 -9.19 -1.37 2.82
CA LEU A 506 -10.08 -0.26 3.15
C LEU A 506 -9.54 1.10 2.66
N GLN A 507 -8.23 1.35 2.84
CA GLN A 507 -7.57 2.54 2.28
C GLN A 507 -7.65 2.54 0.75
N LYS A 508 -7.32 1.42 0.09
CA LYS A 508 -7.39 1.25 -1.37
C LYS A 508 -8.80 1.50 -1.91
N LYS A 509 -9.85 1.04 -1.21
CA LYS A 509 -11.25 1.37 -1.55
C LYS A 509 -11.52 2.87 -1.47
N LYS A 510 -11.11 3.54 -0.39
CA LYS A 510 -11.26 5.01 -0.24
C LYS A 510 -10.50 5.79 -1.32
N TYR A 511 -9.27 5.42 -1.65
CA TYR A 511 -8.51 6.07 -2.72
C TYR A 511 -9.17 5.85 -4.09
N ASN A 512 -9.66 4.65 -4.39
CA ASN A 512 -10.39 4.37 -5.63
C ASN A 512 -11.69 5.18 -5.72
N GLU A 513 -12.41 5.35 -4.61
CA GLU A 513 -13.63 6.16 -4.53
C GLU A 513 -13.34 7.66 -4.76
N ILE A 514 -12.30 8.20 -4.11
CA ILE A 514 -11.82 9.58 -4.33
C ILE A 514 -11.40 9.78 -5.79
N LEU A 515 -10.66 8.83 -6.38
CA LEU A 515 -10.27 8.87 -7.79
C LEU A 515 -11.48 8.80 -8.73
N ALA A 516 -12.51 8.00 -8.42
CA ALA A 516 -13.73 7.95 -9.23
C ALA A 516 -14.49 9.28 -9.18
N ILE A 517 -14.61 9.89 -7.98
CA ILE A 517 -15.23 11.20 -7.78
C ILE A 517 -14.46 12.28 -8.55
N GLU A 518 -13.13 12.31 -8.45
CA GLU A 518 -12.30 13.34 -9.11
C GLU A 518 -12.32 13.18 -10.64
N ASN A 519 -12.27 11.95 -11.16
CA ASN A 519 -12.45 11.70 -12.60
C ASN A 519 -13.84 12.16 -13.08
N SER A 520 -14.90 11.98 -12.29
CA SER A 520 -16.25 12.49 -12.64
C SER A 520 -16.28 14.01 -12.74
N LYS A 521 -15.66 14.73 -11.78
CA LYS A 521 -15.51 16.20 -11.83
C LYS A 521 -14.69 16.62 -13.05
N LEU A 522 -13.60 15.93 -13.34
CA LEU A 522 -12.69 16.23 -14.44
C LEU A 522 -13.42 16.07 -15.79
N ASP A 523 -14.25 15.02 -15.94
CA ASP A 523 -15.10 14.85 -17.13
C ASP A 523 -16.27 15.85 -17.19
N GLU A 524 -16.85 16.27 -16.07
CA GLU A 524 -17.79 17.41 -16.05
C GLU A 524 -17.14 18.73 -16.50
N LEU A 525 -15.92 19.01 -16.02
CA LEU A 525 -15.14 20.17 -16.43
C LEU A 525 -14.76 20.10 -17.91
N ARG A 526 -14.40 18.92 -18.43
CA ARG A 526 -14.21 18.69 -19.88
C ARG A 526 -15.48 18.93 -20.70
N ARG A 527 -16.66 18.51 -20.21
CA ARG A 527 -17.95 18.79 -20.86
C ARG A 527 -18.26 20.30 -20.87
N LYS A 528 -18.05 20.98 -19.74
CA LYS A 528 -18.22 22.44 -19.61
C LYS A 528 -17.25 23.19 -20.54
N LEU A 529 -15.98 22.79 -20.57
CA LEU A 529 -14.96 23.38 -21.46
C LEU A 529 -15.37 23.25 -22.93
N LYS A 530 -15.74 22.05 -23.39
CA LYS A 530 -16.21 21.83 -24.77
C LYS A 530 -17.44 22.65 -25.13
N TRP A 531 -18.38 22.80 -24.20
CA TRP A 531 -19.56 23.65 -24.40
C TRP A 531 -19.18 25.14 -24.52
N HIS A 532 -18.23 25.62 -23.71
CA HIS A 532 -17.68 26.97 -23.84
C HIS A 532 -16.92 27.15 -25.16
N GLU A 533 -16.07 26.20 -25.56
CA GLU A 533 -15.36 26.20 -26.86
C GLU A 533 -16.33 26.27 -28.05
N GLU A 534 -17.41 25.47 -28.01
CA GLU A 534 -18.46 25.48 -29.03
C GLU A 534 -19.22 26.83 -29.05
N LYS A 535 -19.56 27.39 -27.87
CA LYS A 535 -20.21 28.70 -27.78
C LYS A 535 -19.29 29.86 -28.20
N HIS A 536 -18.00 29.76 -27.95
CA HIS A 536 -17.00 30.70 -28.48
C HIS A 536 -16.88 30.59 -30.00
N LEU A 537 -16.87 29.38 -30.56
CA LEU A 537 -16.88 29.18 -32.02
C LEU A 537 -18.17 29.70 -32.68
N GLU A 538 -19.33 29.52 -32.04
CA GLU A 538 -20.61 30.07 -32.51
C GLU A 538 -20.62 31.61 -32.47
N THR A 539 -20.18 32.21 -31.37
CA THR A 539 -20.12 33.67 -31.22
C THR A 539 -19.07 34.32 -32.13
N MET A 540 -17.94 33.64 -32.42
CA MET A 540 -17.00 34.08 -33.45
C MET A 540 -17.61 34.03 -34.86
N LYS A 541 -18.35 32.97 -35.22
CA LYS A 541 -19.09 32.92 -36.51
C LYS A 541 -20.16 34.00 -36.61
N ALA A 542 -20.86 34.30 -35.50
CA ALA A 542 -21.83 35.39 -35.44
C ALA A 542 -21.16 36.77 -35.58
N LEU A 543 -19.97 36.96 -34.99
CA LEU A 543 -19.17 38.19 -35.12
C LEU A 543 -18.61 38.37 -36.53
N GLU A 544 -18.15 37.29 -37.18
CA GLU A 544 -17.72 37.29 -38.59
C GLU A 544 -18.90 37.66 -39.51
N ALA A 545 -20.08 37.06 -39.28
CA ALA A 545 -21.30 37.39 -40.02
C ALA A 545 -21.75 38.85 -39.79
N ALA A 546 -21.61 39.37 -38.58
CA ALA A 546 -21.88 40.77 -38.26
C ALA A 546 -20.88 41.72 -38.92
N SER A 547 -19.58 41.43 -38.87
CA SER A 547 -18.51 42.20 -39.53
C SER A 547 -18.75 42.27 -41.05
N ARG A 548 -19.10 41.15 -41.67
CA ARG A 548 -19.47 41.08 -43.10
C ARG A 548 -20.80 41.79 -43.43
N LEU A 549 -21.69 41.98 -42.44
CA LEU A 549 -22.88 42.81 -42.61
C LEU A 549 -22.53 44.30 -42.49
N THR A 550 -21.64 44.69 -41.56
CA THR A 550 -21.10 46.05 -41.45
C THR A 550 -20.38 46.47 -42.73
N GLU A 551 -19.51 45.62 -43.28
CA GLU A 551 -18.83 45.86 -44.58
C GLU A 551 -19.84 46.18 -45.70
N LYS A 552 -20.92 45.40 -45.81
CA LYS A 552 -22.01 45.66 -46.77
C LYS A 552 -22.80 46.92 -46.46
N ILE A 553 -22.96 47.31 -45.20
CA ILE A 553 -23.61 48.57 -44.81
C ILE A 553 -22.72 49.75 -45.19
N ASP A 554 -21.41 49.65 -45.00
CA ASP A 554 -20.43 50.68 -45.40
C ASP A 554 -20.35 50.81 -46.94
N GLU A 555 -20.34 49.70 -47.68
CA GLU A 555 -20.52 49.69 -49.15
C GLU A 555 -21.79 50.45 -49.55
N LYS A 556 -22.92 50.13 -48.90
CA LYS A 556 -24.21 50.75 -49.24
C LYS A 556 -24.25 52.22 -48.87
N GLU A 557 -23.76 52.62 -47.70
CA GLU A 557 -23.70 54.03 -47.32
C GLU A 557 -22.70 54.81 -48.19
N ALA A 558 -21.63 54.19 -48.70
CA ALA A 558 -20.79 54.78 -49.73
C ALA A 558 -21.56 55.02 -51.04
N THR A 559 -22.32 54.04 -51.55
CA THR A 559 -23.18 54.25 -52.73
C THR A 559 -24.30 55.27 -52.50
N ILE A 560 -24.83 55.36 -51.28
CA ILE A 560 -25.82 56.37 -50.89
C ILE A 560 -25.16 57.76 -50.84
N LYS A 561 -23.91 57.88 -50.38
CA LYS A 561 -23.15 59.14 -50.39
C LYS A 561 -22.83 59.63 -51.80
N THR A 562 -22.42 58.74 -52.72
CA THR A 562 -22.20 59.11 -54.12
C THR A 562 -23.50 59.53 -54.79
N LEU A 563 -24.58 58.75 -54.66
CA LEU A 563 -25.90 59.11 -55.20
C LEU A 563 -26.45 60.42 -54.61
N LYS A 564 -26.26 60.69 -53.31
CA LYS A 564 -26.59 62.00 -52.69
C LYS A 564 -25.78 63.15 -53.32
N SER A 565 -24.51 62.92 -53.64
CA SER A 565 -23.64 63.89 -54.32
C SER A 565 -24.09 64.16 -55.76
N GLU A 566 -24.36 63.10 -56.54
CA GLU A 566 -24.92 63.20 -57.89
C GLU A 566 -26.27 63.92 -57.92
N ILE A 567 -27.16 63.65 -56.95
CA ILE A 567 -28.44 64.36 -56.80
C ILE A 567 -28.21 65.85 -56.47
N ALA A 568 -27.22 66.18 -55.63
CA ALA A 568 -26.87 67.57 -55.35
C ALA A 568 -26.31 68.29 -56.58
N GLU A 569 -25.42 67.62 -57.34
CA GLU A 569 -24.86 68.16 -58.58
C GLU A 569 -25.96 68.33 -59.64
N LYS A 570 -26.84 67.35 -59.84
CA LYS A 570 -27.96 67.44 -60.79
C LYS A 570 -28.97 68.52 -60.39
N ARG A 571 -29.22 68.74 -59.10
CA ARG A 571 -29.99 69.90 -58.62
C ARG A 571 -29.30 71.22 -58.93
N ALA A 572 -27.97 71.32 -58.75
CA ALA A 572 -27.22 72.51 -59.12
C ALA A 572 -27.19 72.75 -60.65
N GLN A 573 -27.14 71.70 -61.47
CA GLN A 573 -27.27 71.78 -62.93
C GLN A 573 -28.69 72.24 -63.33
N ILE A 574 -29.75 71.72 -62.69
CA ILE A 574 -31.14 72.15 -62.93
C ILE A 574 -31.35 73.62 -62.54
N LEU A 575 -30.79 74.08 -61.41
CA LEU A 575 -30.87 75.48 -61.00
C LEU A 575 -30.18 76.39 -62.04
N LYS A 576 -28.95 76.08 -62.45
CA LYS A 576 -28.24 76.83 -63.51
C LYS A 576 -29.04 76.91 -64.81
N LEU A 577 -29.58 75.77 -65.29
CA LEU A 577 -30.39 75.74 -66.50
C LEU A 577 -31.69 76.54 -66.35
N ASN A 578 -32.31 76.55 -65.16
CA ASN A 578 -33.48 77.37 -64.87
C ASN A 578 -33.14 78.88 -64.86
N ASP A 579 -31.98 79.24 -64.32
CA ASP A 579 -31.49 80.62 -64.30
C ASP A 579 -31.12 81.10 -65.73
N GLU A 580 -30.45 80.26 -66.52
CA GLU A 580 -30.19 80.49 -67.96
C GLU A 580 -31.49 80.63 -68.76
N ILE A 581 -32.52 79.81 -68.49
CA ILE A 581 -33.86 79.93 -69.09
C ILE A 581 -34.53 81.25 -68.68
N SER A 582 -34.35 81.70 -67.43
CA SER A 582 -34.86 82.98 -66.94
C SER A 582 -34.19 84.17 -67.64
N GLU A 583 -32.85 84.15 -67.76
CA GLU A 583 -32.09 85.16 -68.51
C GLU A 583 -32.47 85.19 -69.99
N LEU A 584 -32.59 84.02 -70.64
CA LEU A 584 -33.05 83.91 -72.02
C LEU A 584 -34.46 84.48 -72.19
N LYS A 585 -35.42 84.12 -71.31
CA LYS A 585 -36.78 84.66 -71.34
C LYS A 585 -36.75 86.20 -71.29
N ASN A 586 -36.10 86.77 -70.27
CA ASN A 586 -35.98 88.21 -70.08
C ASN A 586 -35.29 88.90 -71.28
N SER A 587 -34.33 88.23 -71.92
CA SER A 587 -33.58 88.74 -73.08
C SER A 587 -34.37 88.76 -74.39
N TYR A 588 -35.38 87.89 -74.54
CA TYR A 588 -36.22 87.82 -75.75
C TYR A 588 -37.54 88.59 -75.63
N GLU A 589 -38.20 88.55 -74.47
CA GLU A 589 -39.51 89.19 -74.21
C GLU A 589 -39.49 90.68 -74.62
N GLY A 590 -38.56 91.48 -74.07
CA GLY A 590 -38.43 92.91 -74.42
C GLY A 590 -37.88 93.24 -75.81
N LYS A 591 -37.35 92.27 -76.58
CA LYS A 591 -36.84 92.50 -77.95
C LYS A 591 -37.90 92.20 -79.01
N ILE A 592 -38.63 91.11 -78.84
CA ILE A 592 -39.65 90.65 -79.79
C ILE A 592 -40.77 91.69 -79.87
N ASP A 593 -41.31 92.11 -78.73
CA ASP A 593 -42.40 93.11 -78.66
C ASP A 593 -42.00 94.43 -79.32
N LYS A 594 -40.79 94.93 -79.03
CA LYS A 594 -40.27 96.16 -79.63
C LYS A 594 -40.11 96.06 -81.15
N GLN A 595 -39.78 94.88 -81.68
CA GLN A 595 -39.69 94.62 -83.11
C GLN A 595 -41.09 94.47 -83.76
N ILE A 596 -42.02 93.79 -83.10
CA ILE A 596 -43.42 93.67 -83.54
C ILE A 596 -44.07 95.05 -83.61
N ILE A 597 -44.03 95.83 -82.52
CA ILE A 597 -44.59 97.19 -82.44
C ILE A 597 -43.98 98.10 -83.52
N LYS A 598 -42.65 98.05 -83.72
CA LYS A 598 -41.97 98.81 -84.79
C LYS A 598 -42.51 98.42 -86.17
N SER A 599 -42.69 97.12 -86.43
CA SER A 599 -43.22 96.62 -87.71
C SER A 599 -44.68 97.04 -87.94
N LEU A 600 -45.50 96.97 -86.90
CA LEU A 600 -46.91 97.39 -86.90
C LEU A 600 -47.06 98.88 -87.26
N ILE A 601 -46.27 99.74 -86.60
CA ILE A 601 -46.25 101.18 -86.85
C ILE A 601 -45.75 101.49 -88.27
N LEU A 602 -44.74 100.76 -88.77
CA LEU A 602 -44.25 100.92 -90.15
C LEU A 602 -45.32 100.57 -91.19
N GLY A 603 -46.11 99.53 -90.94
CA GLY A 603 -47.24 99.12 -91.79
C GLY A 603 -48.35 100.17 -91.87
N TYR A 604 -48.65 100.85 -90.75
CA TYR A 604 -49.60 101.97 -90.75
C TYR A 604 -49.12 103.15 -91.62
N PHE A 605 -47.86 103.56 -91.49
CA PHE A 605 -47.33 104.70 -92.25
C PHE A 605 -47.19 104.46 -93.76
N HIS A 606 -46.94 103.23 -94.21
CA HIS A 606 -46.77 102.91 -95.64
C HIS A 606 -48.09 102.58 -96.38
N THR A 607 -49.23 102.57 -95.69
CA THR A 607 -50.52 102.20 -96.30
C THR A 607 -51.19 103.41 -96.97
N PRO A 608 -51.56 103.34 -98.26
CA PRO A 608 -52.31 104.40 -98.96
C PRO A 608 -53.63 104.74 -98.28
N GLN A 609 -54.05 106.00 -98.41
CA GLN A 609 -55.09 106.61 -97.58
C GLN A 609 -56.46 105.90 -97.64
N GLU A 610 -56.76 105.21 -98.74
CA GLU A 610 -57.98 104.42 -98.95
C GLU A 610 -58.06 103.12 -98.12
N LYS A 611 -56.94 102.64 -97.56
CA LYS A 611 -56.88 101.37 -96.80
C LYS A 611 -56.44 101.51 -95.34
N LYS A 612 -56.19 102.73 -94.87
CA LYS A 612 -55.72 102.95 -93.48
C LYS A 612 -56.66 102.37 -92.43
N HIS A 613 -57.98 102.45 -92.65
CA HIS A 613 -58.99 101.91 -91.74
C HIS A 613 -58.96 100.37 -91.58
N GLU A 614 -58.42 99.62 -92.55
CA GLU A 614 -58.18 98.18 -92.37
C GLU A 614 -56.99 97.95 -91.44
N VAL A 615 -55.91 98.72 -91.61
CA VAL A 615 -54.69 98.63 -90.79
C VAL A 615 -54.92 99.16 -89.38
N GLU A 616 -55.70 100.23 -89.20
CA GLU A 616 -56.12 100.74 -87.89
C GLU A 616 -56.92 99.69 -87.10
N ARG A 617 -57.84 98.98 -87.76
CA ARG A 617 -58.60 97.87 -87.18
C ARG A 617 -57.72 96.67 -86.84
N LEU A 618 -56.65 96.43 -87.61
CA LEU A 618 -55.67 95.39 -87.35
C LEU A 618 -54.73 95.78 -86.19
N LEU A 619 -54.30 97.04 -86.12
CA LEU A 619 -53.52 97.63 -85.01
C LEU A 619 -54.27 97.47 -83.69
N ALA A 620 -55.55 97.87 -83.67
CA ALA A 620 -56.42 97.76 -82.50
C ALA A 620 -56.62 96.31 -82.01
N ARG A 621 -56.54 95.32 -82.92
CA ARG A 621 -56.65 93.89 -82.58
C ARG A 621 -55.33 93.24 -82.17
N VAL A 622 -54.19 93.80 -82.54
CA VAL A 622 -52.85 93.30 -82.13
C VAL A 622 -52.34 94.02 -80.88
N LEU A 623 -52.96 95.14 -80.50
CA LEU A 623 -52.70 95.90 -79.27
C LEU A 623 -53.87 95.82 -78.26
N ASP A 624 -54.82 94.89 -78.47
CA ASP A 624 -56.00 94.64 -77.62
C ASP A 624 -56.74 95.90 -77.11
N PHE A 625 -56.96 96.88 -78.00
CA PHE A 625 -57.71 98.10 -77.66
C PHE A 625 -59.17 97.80 -77.32
N ASN A 626 -59.63 98.37 -76.19
CA ASN A 626 -61.01 98.27 -75.75
C ASN A 626 -61.96 99.05 -76.67
N GLN A 627 -63.26 98.69 -76.67
CA GLN A 627 -64.26 99.28 -77.56
C GLN A 627 -64.45 100.80 -77.36
N GLU A 628 -64.18 101.31 -76.16
CA GLU A 628 -64.17 102.75 -75.86
C GLU A 628 -62.93 103.48 -76.43
N GLU A 629 -61.79 102.80 -76.49
CA GLU A 629 -60.52 103.34 -76.99
C GLU A 629 -60.53 103.39 -78.51
N ALA A 630 -61.05 102.35 -79.16
CA ALA A 630 -61.32 102.34 -80.60
C ALA A 630 -62.25 103.50 -81.03
N GLN A 631 -63.24 103.86 -80.20
CA GLN A 631 -64.11 105.02 -80.47
C GLN A 631 -63.40 106.36 -80.27
N ARG A 632 -62.55 106.50 -79.23
CA ARG A 632 -61.69 107.69 -79.05
C ARG A 632 -60.66 107.87 -80.17
N ALA A 633 -60.25 106.78 -80.82
CA ALA A 633 -59.38 106.80 -82.00
C ALA A 633 -60.10 107.17 -83.32
N GLY A 634 -61.41 107.45 -83.30
CA GLY A 634 -62.16 107.91 -84.48
C GLY A 634 -62.66 106.80 -85.42
N LEU A 635 -62.52 105.52 -85.05
CA LEU A 635 -62.92 104.39 -85.89
C LEU A 635 -64.43 104.16 -85.88
N GLN A 636 -65.13 104.68 -86.89
CA GLN A 636 -66.56 104.43 -87.09
C GLN A 636 -66.82 102.99 -87.58
N ILE A 637 -66.96 102.05 -86.64
CA ILE A 637 -67.33 100.65 -86.92
C ILE A 637 -68.86 100.56 -87.08
N GLY A 638 -69.36 101.10 -88.20
CA GLY A 638 -70.73 100.89 -88.68
C GLY A 638 -70.98 99.41 -89.02
N ARG A 639 -72.17 98.91 -88.69
CA ARG A 639 -72.47 97.47 -88.60
C ARG A 639 -73.52 97.04 -89.63
N ASP A 640 -73.12 96.33 -90.69
CA ASP A 640 -74.04 95.46 -91.42
C ASP A 640 -73.36 94.21 -92.02
N LYS A 641 -74.18 93.28 -92.51
CA LYS A 641 -73.83 91.86 -92.68
C LYS A 641 -73.16 91.57 -94.04
N THR A 642 -72.18 90.66 -94.08
CA THR A 642 -72.32 89.32 -94.70
C THR A 642 -71.03 88.48 -94.70
N LYS A 643 -71.20 87.16 -94.50
CA LYS A 643 -70.50 85.98 -95.09
C LYS A 643 -68.95 85.88 -95.11
N PHE A 644 -68.48 84.65 -94.88
CA PHE A 644 -67.07 84.17 -94.90
C PHE A 644 -66.14 84.80 -93.84
N GLY A 645 -65.19 84.05 -93.25
CA GLY A 645 -64.93 82.62 -93.46
C GLY A 645 -63.75 82.07 -92.65
N SER A 646 -63.89 81.99 -91.33
CA SER A 646 -63.01 81.27 -90.38
C SER A 646 -63.82 81.08 -89.09
N GLY A 647 -63.74 80.03 -88.29
CA GLY A 647 -62.67 79.04 -88.13
C GLY A 647 -62.23 79.06 -86.66
N ASN A 648 -62.95 78.29 -85.83
CA ASN A 648 -62.71 77.97 -84.41
C ASN A 648 -63.65 76.79 -84.10
N TRP A 649 -63.19 75.60 -83.67
CA TRP A 649 -62.71 75.27 -82.32
C TRP A 649 -63.84 75.20 -81.26
N ALA A 650 -64.69 74.16 -81.32
CA ALA A 650 -65.55 73.72 -80.21
C ALA A 650 -66.20 72.32 -80.43
N TRP A 651 -65.46 71.22 -80.25
CA TRP A 651 -66.01 69.90 -79.86
C TRP A 651 -64.93 69.02 -79.22
N LEU A 652 -65.34 68.03 -78.40
CA LEU A 652 -64.52 67.31 -77.39
C LEU A 652 -63.93 68.25 -76.33
N SER A 653 -64.42 68.34 -75.09
CA SER A 653 -65.32 67.49 -74.29
C SER A 653 -64.85 66.05 -74.03
N THR A 654 -64.42 65.80 -72.79
CA THR A 654 -64.72 64.60 -71.98
C THR A 654 -64.43 63.20 -72.57
N GLN A 655 -63.34 62.60 -72.09
CA GLN A 655 -63.40 61.38 -71.25
C GLN A 655 -64.06 60.12 -71.84
N GLY A 656 -63.25 59.17 -72.34
CA GLY A 656 -63.74 57.83 -72.73
C GLY A 656 -62.67 56.80 -73.13
N THR A 657 -62.46 55.81 -72.26
CA THR A 657 -62.18 54.38 -72.54
C THR A 657 -61.29 53.90 -73.72
N ALA A 658 -60.35 53.03 -73.35
CA ALA A 658 -60.04 51.72 -73.98
C ALA A 658 -59.59 51.62 -75.46
N GLN A 659 -58.28 51.35 -75.59
CA GLN A 659 -57.74 50.15 -76.24
C GLN A 659 -57.96 49.89 -77.77
N GLN A 660 -56.88 50.17 -78.50
CA GLN A 660 -56.32 49.40 -79.62
C GLN A 660 -56.86 49.51 -81.07
N GLN A 661 -55.84 49.58 -81.94
CA GLN A 661 -55.70 49.07 -83.32
C GLN A 661 -55.99 49.99 -84.52
N GLN A 662 -55.12 49.77 -85.52
CA GLN A 662 -55.02 50.34 -86.86
C GLN A 662 -54.71 51.86 -86.89
N GLN A 663 -53.55 52.31 -87.39
CA GLN A 663 -53.00 52.18 -88.76
C GLN A 663 -53.93 52.84 -89.79
N GLN A 664 -53.51 53.82 -90.60
CA GLN A 664 -52.19 54.43 -90.84
C GLN A 664 -52.38 55.90 -91.27
N GLN A 665 -51.27 56.66 -91.36
CA GLN A 665 -51.21 58.09 -91.75
C GLN A 665 -51.82 59.03 -90.68
N GLN A 666 -51.15 60.09 -90.21
CA GLN A 666 -49.86 60.67 -90.58
C GLN A 666 -48.92 60.68 -89.37
N GLN A 667 -47.62 60.46 -89.58
CA GLN A 667 -46.64 60.63 -88.50
C GLN A 667 -46.39 62.13 -88.30
N SER A 668 -46.91 62.71 -87.23
CA SER A 668 -46.56 64.07 -86.82
C SER A 668 -45.06 64.16 -86.57
N LEU A 669 -44.46 65.30 -86.95
CA LEU A 669 -43.03 65.58 -86.87
C LEU A 669 -42.47 65.36 -85.45
N SER A 670 -43.29 65.55 -84.42
CA SER A 670 -42.98 65.22 -83.02
C SER A 670 -42.53 63.77 -82.81
N LYS A 671 -43.05 62.80 -83.58
CA LYS A 671 -42.60 61.40 -83.46
C LYS A 671 -41.21 61.20 -84.07
N LEU A 672 -40.92 61.78 -85.25
CA LEU A 672 -39.55 61.73 -85.77
C LEU A 672 -38.57 62.45 -84.84
N PHE A 673 -39.00 63.50 -84.15
CA PHE A 673 -38.16 64.19 -83.16
C PHE A 673 -37.90 63.32 -81.91
N VAL A 674 -38.90 62.59 -81.41
CA VAL A 674 -38.72 61.61 -80.32
C VAL A 674 -37.87 60.41 -80.78
N GLU A 675 -38.08 59.90 -81.99
CA GLU A 675 -37.32 58.76 -82.55
C GLU A 675 -35.86 59.14 -82.86
N PHE A 676 -35.61 60.40 -83.24
CA PHE A 676 -34.27 60.99 -83.33
C PHE A 676 -33.61 61.05 -81.95
N LEU A 677 -34.30 61.58 -80.93
CA LEU A 677 -33.81 61.61 -79.54
C LEU A 677 -33.57 60.20 -78.98
N GLU A 678 -34.44 59.22 -79.29
CA GLU A 678 -34.25 57.81 -78.91
C GLU A 678 -33.10 57.14 -79.65
N ASN A 679 -32.68 57.61 -80.82
CA ASN A 679 -31.48 57.10 -81.51
C ASN A 679 -30.19 57.78 -81.05
N GLU A 680 -30.22 59.07 -80.74
CA GLU A 680 -29.04 59.82 -80.28
C GLU A 680 -28.73 59.58 -78.80
N SER A 681 -29.72 59.24 -77.97
CA SER A 681 -29.53 58.95 -76.52
C SER A 681 -29.09 57.51 -76.19
N LYS A 682 -28.87 56.63 -77.18
CA LYS A 682 -28.37 55.27 -76.95
C LYS A 682 -26.85 55.30 -76.75
N PRO A 683 -26.29 54.95 -75.57
CA PRO A 683 -24.84 54.96 -75.38
C PRO A 683 -24.17 53.90 -76.25
N VAL A 684 -23.25 54.34 -77.12
CA VAL A 684 -22.35 53.45 -77.85
C VAL A 684 -21.43 52.77 -76.83
N ASN A 685 -21.73 51.51 -76.53
CA ASN A 685 -20.96 50.69 -75.60
C ASN A 685 -19.80 49.99 -76.34
N PRO A 686 -18.54 50.44 -76.23
CA PRO A 686 -17.41 49.61 -76.63
C PRO A 686 -17.36 48.39 -75.70
N LYS A 687 -17.67 47.20 -76.25
CA LYS A 687 -17.53 45.93 -75.53
C LYS A 687 -16.06 45.58 -75.32
N LEU A 688 -15.43 46.19 -74.30
CA LEU A 688 -14.11 45.77 -73.82
C LEU A 688 -14.20 44.41 -73.11
N ALA A 689 -13.20 43.57 -73.31
CA ALA A 689 -13.27 42.13 -73.04
C ALA A 689 -13.09 41.77 -71.56
N VAL A 690 -14.17 41.84 -70.77
CA VAL A 690 -14.17 41.33 -69.37
C VAL A 690 -14.22 39.79 -69.32
N GLN A 691 -14.62 39.12 -70.41
CA GLN A 691 -14.78 37.66 -70.45
C GLN A 691 -13.48 36.87 -70.70
N GLU A 692 -12.36 37.55 -70.98
CA GLU A 692 -11.03 36.91 -71.15
C GLU A 692 -10.20 36.93 -69.85
N LEU A 693 -10.25 38.02 -69.06
CA LEU A 693 -9.57 38.10 -67.76
C LEU A 693 -10.06 37.04 -66.76
N ALA A 694 -11.33 36.63 -66.85
CA ALA A 694 -11.91 35.57 -66.02
C ALA A 694 -11.38 34.15 -66.30
N LYS A 695 -10.65 33.93 -67.41
CA LYS A 695 -10.00 32.65 -67.73
C LYS A 695 -8.50 32.63 -67.38
N GLY A 696 -7.84 33.79 -67.36
CA GLY A 696 -6.39 33.87 -67.12
C GLY A 696 -5.95 33.44 -65.71
N LEU A 697 -6.82 33.53 -64.70
CA LEU A 697 -6.48 33.20 -63.32
C LEU A 697 -6.71 31.73 -62.93
N THR A 698 -7.54 30.97 -63.68
CA THR A 698 -7.89 29.59 -63.30
C THR A 698 -6.82 28.56 -63.66
N ASP A 699 -6.01 28.83 -64.69
CA ASP A 699 -5.04 27.84 -65.21
C ASP A 699 -3.67 27.91 -64.51
N VAL A 700 -3.33 29.04 -63.88
CA VAL A 700 -2.07 29.21 -63.12
C VAL A 700 -2.11 28.44 -61.79
N ALA A 701 -3.27 28.32 -61.15
CA ALA A 701 -3.43 27.68 -59.84
C ALA A 701 -3.31 26.13 -59.85
N LYS A 702 -3.12 25.51 -61.03
CA LYS A 702 -3.18 24.05 -61.20
C LYS A 702 -1.90 23.41 -61.75
N ALA A 703 -0.83 24.20 -61.94
CA ALA A 703 0.34 23.83 -62.73
C ALA A 703 1.70 23.87 -61.99
N THR A 704 1.74 23.99 -60.65
CA THR A 704 3.00 23.93 -59.89
C THR A 704 2.91 23.01 -58.68
N SER A 705 3.33 21.75 -58.86
CA SER A 705 3.76 20.89 -57.77
C SER A 705 4.94 20.02 -58.22
N VAL A 706 5.80 19.63 -57.27
CA VAL A 706 6.92 18.68 -57.45
C VAL A 706 8.10 19.16 -58.34
N THR A 707 9.16 19.74 -57.74
CA THR A 707 10.49 19.06 -57.64
C THR A 707 11.54 19.82 -56.81
N ARG A 708 12.02 19.12 -55.79
CA ARG A 708 13.25 19.19 -54.96
C ARG A 708 14.49 20.06 -55.36
N ARG A 709 15.09 20.61 -54.28
CA ARG A 709 16.52 20.55 -53.84
C ARG A 709 17.56 21.63 -54.22
N ALA A 710 18.42 21.87 -53.20
CA ALA A 710 19.80 22.39 -53.22
C ALA A 710 20.00 23.90 -53.49
N SER A 711 20.99 24.60 -52.89
CA SER A 711 21.84 24.36 -51.69
C SER A 711 22.68 25.62 -51.35
N SER A 712 23.44 25.61 -50.24
CA SER A 712 24.43 26.62 -49.79
C SER A 712 23.84 27.95 -49.22
N THR A 713 24.44 28.63 -48.23
CA THR A 713 25.71 28.40 -47.50
C THR A 713 25.68 28.92 -46.04
N SER A 714 26.51 28.33 -45.16
CA SER A 714 27.19 28.84 -43.93
C SER A 714 26.79 30.21 -43.30
N THR A 715 26.82 30.39 -41.96
CA THR A 715 27.92 30.03 -41.01
C THR A 715 27.49 29.62 -39.58
N HIS A 716 28.45 29.02 -38.85
CA HIS A 716 28.50 28.58 -37.43
C HIS A 716 28.16 29.68 -36.39
N SER A 717 27.97 29.42 -35.08
CA SER A 717 28.41 28.30 -34.17
C SER A 717 27.32 27.94 -33.13
N SER A 718 27.10 26.66 -32.72
CA SER A 718 27.87 25.83 -31.74
C SER A 718 27.95 26.49 -30.35
N GLU A 719 27.65 25.86 -29.21
CA GLU A 719 27.74 24.43 -28.77
C GLU A 719 26.47 24.01 -27.94
N ASN A 720 26.22 22.77 -27.45
CA ASN A 720 26.79 21.42 -27.65
C ASN A 720 25.68 20.34 -27.46
N GLN A 721 25.95 19.07 -27.82
CA GLN A 721 25.00 17.93 -27.69
C GLN A 721 25.31 17.01 -26.48
N LEU A 722 24.62 15.84 -26.45
CA LEU A 722 24.80 14.59 -25.67
C LEU A 722 23.64 14.34 -24.68
N PHE A 723 22.91 13.21 -24.68
CA PHE A 723 22.94 12.01 -25.53
C PHE A 723 21.50 11.48 -25.74
N SER A 724 21.24 10.70 -26.79
CA SER A 724 20.03 9.88 -26.95
C SER A 724 20.23 8.46 -26.42
N ASP A 725 19.13 7.75 -26.13
CA ASP A 725 18.81 6.37 -26.56
C ASP A 725 17.90 5.60 -25.56
N SER A 726 17.18 4.53 -25.93
CA SER A 726 16.50 4.18 -27.19
C SER A 726 15.71 2.87 -26.94
N SER A 727 14.38 2.84 -27.15
CA SER A 727 13.65 1.59 -27.39
C SER A 727 12.27 1.80 -28.03
N SER A 728 11.86 0.82 -28.82
CA SER A 728 10.54 0.63 -29.46
C SER A 728 10.41 -0.87 -29.80
N ILE A 729 9.31 -1.28 -30.44
CA ILE A 729 8.95 -2.67 -30.81
C ILE A 729 8.35 -3.48 -29.64
N ALA A 730 7.32 -4.32 -29.79
CA ALA A 730 6.14 -4.34 -30.70
C ALA A 730 5.13 -5.40 -30.19
N ASN A 731 3.91 -5.40 -30.75
CA ASN A 731 2.91 -6.45 -30.53
C ASN A 731 3.36 -7.84 -31.02
N LEU A 732 2.86 -8.90 -30.36
CA LEU A 732 2.44 -10.15 -31.01
C LEU A 732 1.29 -10.80 -30.21
N SER A 733 0.54 -11.72 -30.83
CA SER A 733 -0.83 -12.05 -30.41
C SER A 733 -1.17 -13.55 -30.36
N ALA A 734 -1.94 -13.92 -29.33
CA ALA A 734 -2.97 -14.98 -29.29
C ALA A 734 -2.65 -16.44 -29.72
N VAL A 735 -2.83 -17.38 -28.77
CA VAL A 735 -3.39 -18.73 -28.99
C VAL A 735 -4.33 -19.06 -27.81
N GLN A 736 -5.34 -19.91 -28.02
CA GLN A 736 -6.37 -20.31 -27.04
C GLN A 736 -6.01 -21.59 -26.23
N PRO A 737 -6.75 -21.93 -25.14
CA PRO A 737 -6.31 -22.93 -24.16
C PRO A 737 -6.71 -24.38 -24.50
N LEU A 738 -6.05 -25.33 -23.84
CA LEU A 738 -6.54 -26.71 -23.69
C LEU A 738 -6.60 -27.13 -22.22
N THR A 739 -7.58 -27.97 -21.91
CA THR A 739 -7.70 -28.70 -20.64
C THR A 739 -6.84 -29.97 -20.63
N GLN A 740 -6.39 -30.41 -19.45
CA GLN A 740 -6.74 -31.75 -18.94
C GLN A 740 -6.32 -31.97 -17.48
N VAL A 741 -6.98 -32.95 -16.86
CA VAL A 741 -6.70 -33.49 -15.52
C VAL A 741 -5.96 -34.82 -15.69
N PRO A 742 -5.05 -35.17 -14.77
CA PRO A 742 -4.94 -36.56 -14.35
C PRO A 742 -5.12 -36.72 -12.83
N THR A 743 -5.78 -37.80 -12.43
CA THR A 743 -5.93 -38.21 -11.03
C THR A 743 -5.08 -39.46 -10.75
N THR A 744 -4.84 -39.69 -9.44
CA THR A 744 -4.59 -41.00 -8.80
C THR A 744 -3.27 -41.77 -9.01
N LYS A 745 -2.60 -41.99 -7.87
CA LYS A 745 -2.08 -43.25 -7.29
C LYS A 745 -0.60 -43.64 -7.46
N SER A 746 -0.16 -44.35 -6.42
CA SER A 746 1.15 -44.98 -6.13
C SER A 746 2.34 -44.01 -6.04
N GLU A 747 3.24 -44.17 -5.05
CA GLU A 747 3.29 -45.16 -3.95
C GLU A 747 2.92 -44.55 -2.59
#